data_AF-A0A3P3XSP2-F1
#
_entry.id   AF-A0A3P3XSP2-F1
#
_cell.length_a   1.000
_cell.length_b   1.000
_cell.length_c   1.000
_cell.angle_alpha   90.00
_cell.angle_beta   90.00
_cell.angle_gamma   90.00
#
_symmetry.space_group_name_H-M   'P 1'
#
loop_
_entity.id
_entity.type
_entity.pdbx_description
1 polymer ?
#
loop_
_entity_poly.entity_id
_entity_poly.type
_entity_poly.pdbx_seq_one_letter_code
_entity_poly.pdbx_strand_id
1 'polypeptide(L)'
;MKWTKKEIDPALVRTIAHRYQVDALTASIFVRRNLIEPEQIQFYLEDDLQLLHNPFLFTSMEDAIDRLIMAREEEEKVLVFGDSDTDGITSTVLMTDALKNFGLEVFQKVPEGEEPYGLSKAAVDSAEENGISLIITVDCGISNHEEVVYAQQQGIDVIIADHHHLQAQTPPEAIAVLDPKLPDCGYPFSDLSGCGVSLKLAHALAIARLGMYKEPLALLYAGKTAEAETNSPAENGASETKSASSLVLEAVKLDNLIETSRLRLLSDSEGSFPADTLEKLEKFLRGRVIISWNKKEINDFFRNQFNGSADLDVMDLSQLASTFWPGMAKSSFAELAQASRLKKYARGVHTAADTLKNIFNAYVLQALQTQGLLTGRMFQLAALGTIADLMPLKDENRLIVRRGMEGINTAPTDGIRELKLSLNLARPLGATEIAWQITPTINAAGRLGTPSLALNLLQADTIEHAIEAASKLVQANNERRRLGTEGWEIIRDRLNESLEKSGGKFAVAGSAEIKSGITGLLASRAANMMKVPVIVAVFKANGTCTGSIRGGAAFPLTRLLAYCADLFLDYGGHDSAAGFTLKADQWQVFLDRLYEFMYRTEFSTEEPEISIDAELPHAYVTPDLLHLCHHFEPFGEENDPLVFCSKKVPMVDAQVVGKNGKNHLKLTLNFGTYKWPAMLWDGAERLERDFSFRNNDKVDILYKVTTNYWNGEERPQLELYDIHRTE
;
A
#
# COMPACT_ATOMS: atom_id res chain seq x y z
N MET A 1 28.96 8.71 8.31
CA MET A 1 27.92 8.07 7.46
C MET A 1 28.66 7.43 6.32
N LYS A 2 28.46 6.13 6.12
CA LYS A 2 29.16 5.39 5.08
C LYS A 2 28.35 5.45 3.79
N TRP A 3 28.92 6.02 2.73
CA TRP A 3 28.28 6.10 1.41
C TRP A 3 28.55 4.80 0.64
N THR A 4 27.51 4.01 0.37
CA THR A 4 27.66 2.74 -0.34
C THR A 4 26.92 2.76 -1.66
N LYS A 5 27.63 2.45 -2.75
CA LYS A 5 27.03 2.24 -4.06
C LYS A 5 27.21 0.78 -4.45
N LYS A 6 26.12 0.03 -4.52
CA LYS A 6 26.14 -1.37 -4.94
C LYS A 6 26.52 -1.46 -6.43
N GLU A 7 27.51 -2.30 -6.74
CA GLU A 7 27.86 -2.66 -8.11
C GLU A 7 26.75 -3.52 -8.73
N ILE A 8 26.47 -3.27 -10.01
CA ILE A 8 25.38 -3.92 -10.75
C ILE A 8 25.85 -4.38 -12.12
N ASP A 9 25.24 -5.43 -12.66
CA ASP A 9 25.59 -5.97 -13.98
C ASP A 9 25.12 -5.04 -15.12
N PRO A 10 26.03 -4.46 -15.94
CA PRO A 10 25.65 -3.62 -17.07
C PRO A 10 24.84 -4.35 -18.16
N ALA A 11 24.99 -5.68 -18.29
CA ALA A 11 24.20 -6.44 -19.24
C ALA A 11 22.73 -6.49 -18.81
N LEU A 12 22.46 -6.74 -17.51
CA LEU A 12 21.12 -6.68 -16.95
C LEU A 12 20.47 -5.30 -17.10
N VAL A 13 21.23 -4.21 -16.88
CA VAL A 13 20.72 -2.84 -17.10
C VAL A 13 20.26 -2.64 -18.55
N ARG A 14 21.06 -3.08 -19.54
CA ARG A 14 20.66 -2.99 -20.96
C ARG A 14 19.42 -3.83 -21.27
N THR A 15 19.31 -5.02 -20.69
CA THR A 15 18.14 -5.88 -20.83
C THR A 15 16.88 -5.20 -20.30
N ILE A 16 16.91 -4.64 -19.10
CA ILE A 16 15.78 -3.91 -18.50
C ILE A 16 15.44 -2.67 -19.32
N ALA A 17 16.43 -1.85 -19.68
CA ALA A 17 16.22 -0.65 -20.50
C ALA A 17 15.51 -0.97 -21.82
N HIS A 18 15.99 -1.98 -22.54
CA HIS A 18 15.39 -2.41 -23.82
C HIS A 18 14.00 -3.04 -23.64
N ARG A 19 13.84 -3.93 -22.66
CA ARG A 19 12.57 -4.63 -22.43
C ARG A 19 11.44 -3.66 -22.07
N TYR A 20 11.72 -2.72 -21.18
CA TYR A 20 10.72 -1.83 -20.62
C TYR A 20 10.67 -0.44 -21.27
N GLN A 21 11.56 -0.17 -22.25
CA GLN A 21 11.66 1.08 -22.99
C GLN A 21 11.89 2.28 -22.07
N VAL A 22 12.79 2.10 -21.09
CA VAL A 22 13.23 3.15 -20.15
C VAL A 22 14.68 3.54 -20.43
N ASP A 23 15.08 4.73 -20.01
CA ASP A 23 16.46 5.17 -20.16
C ASP A 23 17.41 4.38 -19.24
N ALA A 24 18.72 4.47 -19.52
CA ALA A 24 19.74 3.71 -18.82
C ALA A 24 19.88 4.08 -17.33
N LEU A 25 19.58 5.33 -16.95
CA LEU A 25 19.63 5.76 -15.55
C LEU A 25 18.48 5.08 -14.78
N THR A 26 17.25 5.17 -15.28
CA THR A 26 16.08 4.50 -14.71
C THR A 26 16.28 2.98 -14.58
N ALA A 27 16.74 2.32 -15.65
CA ALA A 27 17.05 0.89 -15.60
C ALA A 27 18.14 0.54 -14.59
N SER A 28 19.17 1.39 -14.43
CA SER A 28 20.22 1.17 -13.44
C SER A 28 19.70 1.24 -12.01
N ILE A 29 18.74 2.14 -11.74
CA ILE A 29 18.11 2.28 -10.43
C ILE A 29 17.26 1.04 -10.13
N PHE A 30 16.46 0.57 -11.09
CA PHE A 30 15.70 -0.68 -10.94
C PHE A 30 16.61 -1.86 -10.56
N VAL A 31 17.69 -2.09 -11.31
CA VAL A 31 18.66 -3.17 -10.99
C VAL A 31 19.28 -2.97 -9.60
N ARG A 32 19.65 -1.73 -9.25
CA ARG A 32 20.33 -1.43 -7.99
C ARG A 32 19.42 -1.62 -6.78
N ARG A 33 18.13 -1.31 -6.92
CA ARG A 33 17.06 -1.59 -5.94
C ARG A 33 16.54 -3.02 -5.99
N ASN A 34 17.15 -3.90 -6.79
CA ASN A 34 16.73 -5.29 -6.96
C ASN A 34 15.28 -5.44 -7.49
N LEU A 35 14.81 -4.45 -8.26
CA LEU A 35 13.54 -4.44 -8.98
C LEU A 35 13.79 -4.96 -10.40
N ILE A 36 13.90 -6.27 -10.54
CA ILE A 36 14.30 -6.91 -11.80
C ILE A 36 13.20 -7.80 -12.38
N GLU A 37 12.23 -8.19 -11.56
CA GLU A 37 11.14 -9.05 -11.98
C GLU A 37 10.03 -8.23 -12.66
N PRO A 38 9.39 -8.77 -13.72
CA PRO A 38 8.31 -8.08 -14.41
C PRO A 38 7.15 -7.68 -13.49
N GLU A 39 6.82 -8.53 -12.53
CA GLU A 39 5.72 -8.32 -11.59
C GLU A 39 5.99 -7.16 -10.63
N GLN A 40 7.27 -6.81 -10.39
CA GLN A 40 7.66 -5.66 -9.58
C GLN A 40 7.67 -4.38 -10.43
N ILE A 41 8.32 -4.44 -11.60
CA ILE A 41 8.56 -3.26 -12.44
C ILE A 41 7.24 -2.66 -12.97
N GLN A 42 6.22 -3.49 -13.26
CA GLN A 42 4.92 -3.01 -13.73
C GLN A 42 4.27 -2.00 -12.77
N PHE A 43 4.45 -2.15 -11.46
CA PHE A 43 3.88 -1.22 -10.47
C PHE A 43 4.62 0.12 -10.41
N TYR A 44 5.81 0.24 -11.00
CA TYR A 44 6.50 1.51 -11.18
C TYR A 44 6.15 2.16 -12.51
N LEU A 45 6.06 1.36 -13.57
CA LEU A 45 5.88 1.86 -14.94
C LEU A 45 4.43 2.07 -15.38
N GLU A 46 3.48 1.44 -14.71
CA GLU A 46 2.06 1.53 -15.05
C GLU A 46 1.23 2.01 -13.85
N ASP A 47 0.18 2.76 -14.16
CA ASP A 47 -0.78 3.27 -13.18
C ASP A 47 -2.13 2.55 -13.28
N ASP A 48 -2.23 1.45 -14.01
CA ASP A 48 -3.51 0.80 -14.34
C ASP A 48 -4.08 -0.01 -13.15
N LEU A 49 -5.36 0.20 -12.83
CA LEU A 49 -6.07 -0.55 -11.79
C LEU A 49 -6.21 -2.05 -12.11
N GLN A 50 -6.02 -2.46 -13.36
CA GLN A 50 -5.93 -3.87 -13.76
C GLN A 50 -4.80 -4.63 -13.06
N LEU A 51 -3.81 -3.92 -12.50
CA LEU A 51 -2.74 -4.53 -11.72
C LEU A 51 -3.14 -4.84 -10.28
N LEU A 52 -4.31 -4.41 -9.81
CA LEU A 52 -4.83 -4.87 -8.53
C LEU A 52 -5.06 -6.37 -8.57
N HIS A 53 -4.62 -7.09 -7.53
CA HIS A 53 -4.90 -8.51 -7.44
C HIS A 53 -6.41 -8.76 -7.27
N ASN A 54 -6.90 -9.79 -7.96
CA ASN A 54 -8.30 -10.21 -7.89
C ASN A 54 -8.68 -10.56 -6.44
N PRO A 55 -9.78 -10.01 -5.88
CA PRO A 55 -10.13 -10.22 -4.48
C PRO A 55 -10.51 -11.68 -4.17
N PHE A 56 -10.97 -12.47 -5.14
CA PHE A 56 -11.30 -13.89 -4.95
C PHE A 56 -10.06 -14.81 -4.88
N LEU A 57 -8.85 -14.24 -4.93
CA LEU A 57 -7.64 -14.96 -4.57
C LEU A 57 -7.55 -15.22 -3.06
N PHE A 58 -8.31 -14.48 -2.25
CA PHE A 58 -8.58 -14.88 -0.87
C PHE A 58 -9.51 -16.09 -0.87
N THR A 59 -9.04 -17.21 -0.33
CA THR A 59 -9.79 -18.49 -0.29
C THR A 59 -11.16 -18.34 0.37
N SER A 60 -11.27 -17.56 1.45
CA SER A 60 -12.53 -17.32 2.17
C SER A 60 -13.36 -16.15 1.63
N MET A 61 -12.99 -15.54 0.48
CA MET A 61 -13.75 -14.42 -0.08
C MET A 61 -15.15 -14.85 -0.55
N GLU A 62 -15.28 -16.06 -1.12
CA GLU A 62 -16.60 -16.57 -1.52
C GLU A 62 -17.54 -16.73 -0.32
N ASP A 63 -17.04 -17.29 0.79
CA ASP A 63 -17.82 -17.46 2.02
C ASP A 63 -18.32 -16.10 2.56
N ALA A 64 -17.46 -15.08 2.53
CA ALA A 64 -17.82 -13.71 2.93
C ALA A 64 -18.92 -13.13 2.02
N ILE A 65 -18.77 -13.25 0.70
CA ILE A 65 -19.73 -12.70 -0.26
C ILE A 65 -21.06 -13.45 -0.23
N ASP A 66 -21.06 -14.78 -0.13
CA ASP A 66 -22.28 -15.58 0.02
C ASP A 66 -23.06 -15.17 1.27
N ARG A 67 -22.36 -14.98 2.40
CA ARG A 67 -23.00 -14.56 3.65
C ARG A 67 -23.60 -13.15 3.56
N LEU A 68 -22.93 -12.24 2.86
CA LEU A 68 -23.41 -10.87 2.61
C LEU A 68 -24.61 -10.83 1.66
N ILE A 69 -24.64 -11.70 0.65
CA ILE A 69 -25.81 -11.87 -0.22
C ILE A 69 -27.00 -12.36 0.60
N MET A 70 -26.80 -13.39 1.43
CA MET A 70 -27.85 -13.90 2.33
C MET A 70 -28.37 -12.81 3.27
N ALA A 71 -27.47 -12.04 3.89
CA ALA A 71 -27.85 -10.91 4.75
C ALA A 71 -28.75 -9.91 4.02
N ARG A 72 -28.46 -9.66 2.74
CA ARG A 72 -29.24 -8.72 1.93
C ARG A 72 -30.59 -9.29 1.52
N GLU A 73 -30.65 -10.57 1.17
CA GLU A 73 -31.89 -11.25 0.78
C GLU A 73 -32.87 -11.39 1.95
N GLU A 74 -32.34 -11.63 3.15
CA GLU A 74 -33.11 -11.76 4.40
C GLU A 74 -33.31 -10.42 5.14
N GLU A 75 -32.92 -9.29 4.53
CA GLU A 75 -33.03 -7.94 5.10
C GLU A 75 -32.41 -7.81 6.52
N GLU A 76 -31.28 -8.49 6.73
CA GLU A 76 -30.56 -8.52 8.00
C GLU A 76 -29.89 -7.17 8.31
N LYS A 77 -29.68 -6.94 9.61
CA LYS A 77 -28.89 -5.81 10.12
C LYS A 77 -27.44 -6.24 10.33
N VAL A 78 -26.53 -5.41 9.84
CA VAL A 78 -25.08 -5.67 9.87
C VAL A 78 -24.37 -4.64 10.72
N LEU A 79 -23.44 -5.05 11.56
CA LEU A 79 -22.52 -4.17 12.28
C LEU A 79 -21.12 -4.22 11.67
N VAL A 80 -20.60 -3.07 11.25
CA VAL A 80 -19.16 -2.90 10.97
C VAL A 80 -18.47 -2.46 12.26
N PHE A 81 -17.53 -3.26 12.74
CA PHE A 81 -16.74 -2.95 13.93
C PHE A 81 -15.28 -2.74 13.53
N GLY A 82 -14.72 -1.54 13.73
CA GLY A 82 -13.33 -1.28 13.39
C GLY A 82 -12.50 -0.71 14.53
N ASP A 83 -11.22 -0.47 14.28
CA ASP A 83 -10.32 0.16 15.26
C ASP A 83 -10.42 1.70 15.29
N SER A 84 -9.90 2.28 16.37
CA SER A 84 -9.88 3.70 16.71
C SER A 84 -8.77 4.51 16.02
N ASP A 85 -7.84 3.86 15.33
CA ASP A 85 -6.78 4.53 14.59
C ASP A 85 -7.19 4.86 13.14
N THR A 86 -6.30 5.47 12.37
CA THR A 86 -6.63 5.93 11.01
C THR A 86 -6.93 4.76 10.06
N ASP A 87 -6.25 3.62 10.20
CA ASP A 87 -6.51 2.47 9.34
C ASP A 87 -7.88 1.89 9.68
N GLY A 88 -8.18 1.66 10.96
CA GLY A 88 -9.48 1.16 11.42
C GLY A 88 -10.64 2.11 11.13
N ILE A 89 -10.47 3.42 11.33
CA ILE A 89 -11.48 4.43 11.01
C ILE A 89 -11.75 4.46 9.50
N THR A 90 -10.70 4.49 8.67
CA THR A 90 -10.89 4.53 7.21
C THR A 90 -11.51 3.24 6.68
N SER A 91 -11.13 2.08 7.24
CA SER A 91 -11.72 0.77 6.98
C SER A 91 -13.22 0.74 7.31
N THR A 92 -13.58 1.25 8.49
CA THR A 92 -14.97 1.32 8.96
C THR A 92 -15.82 2.14 8.00
N VAL A 93 -15.34 3.31 7.59
CA VAL A 93 -16.05 4.19 6.65
C VAL A 93 -16.17 3.53 5.27
N LEU A 94 -15.08 2.96 4.76
CA LEU A 94 -15.06 2.30 3.46
C LEU A 94 -16.05 1.14 3.41
N MET A 95 -16.01 0.26 4.41
CA MET A 95 -16.88 -0.92 4.45
C MET A 95 -18.34 -0.52 4.68
N THR A 96 -18.61 0.46 5.53
CA THR A 96 -19.96 1.00 5.73
C THR A 96 -20.54 1.56 4.43
N ASP A 97 -19.77 2.35 3.69
CA ASP A 97 -20.19 2.92 2.40
C ASP A 97 -20.48 1.79 1.38
N ALA A 98 -19.60 0.78 1.31
CA ALA A 98 -19.75 -0.35 0.39
C ALA A 98 -20.99 -1.22 0.69
N LEU A 99 -21.24 -1.56 1.95
CA LEU A 99 -22.41 -2.35 2.37
C LEU A 99 -23.73 -1.59 2.16
N LYS A 100 -23.76 -0.29 2.47
CA LYS A 100 -24.94 0.55 2.20
C LYS A 100 -25.25 0.61 0.70
N ASN A 101 -24.23 0.79 -0.14
CA ASN A 101 -24.38 0.75 -1.59
C ASN A 101 -24.81 -0.64 -2.12
N PHE A 102 -24.46 -1.70 -1.40
CA PHE A 102 -24.92 -3.05 -1.69
C PHE A 102 -26.41 -3.25 -1.33
N GLY A 103 -26.96 -2.44 -0.43
CA GLY A 103 -28.37 -2.44 -0.05
C GLY A 103 -28.65 -3.03 1.32
N LEU A 104 -27.66 -3.07 2.22
CA LEU A 104 -27.80 -3.56 3.59
C LEU A 104 -28.14 -2.42 4.57
N GLU A 105 -28.84 -2.75 5.66
CA GLU A 105 -28.96 -1.87 6.83
C GLU A 105 -27.70 -2.01 7.69
N VAL A 106 -26.91 -0.94 7.79
CA VAL A 106 -25.56 -0.98 8.36
C VAL A 106 -25.44 -0.08 9.58
N PHE A 107 -25.06 -0.69 10.69
CA PHE A 107 -24.58 -0.05 11.91
C PHE A 107 -23.06 -0.04 11.89
N GLN A 108 -22.45 0.90 12.60
CA GLN A 108 -21.00 0.96 12.74
C GLN A 108 -20.62 1.24 14.18
N LYS A 109 -19.49 0.69 14.63
CA LYS A 109 -18.88 1.00 15.92
C LYS A 109 -17.35 0.98 15.81
N VAL A 110 -16.73 1.88 16.57
CA VAL A 110 -15.29 1.88 16.88
C VAL A 110 -15.15 1.99 18.41
N PRO A 111 -14.06 1.49 19.03
CA PRO A 111 -13.85 1.61 20.47
C PRO A 111 -13.92 3.06 20.96
N GLU A 112 -14.77 3.35 21.95
CA GLU A 112 -14.85 4.70 22.55
C GLU A 112 -14.26 4.74 23.97
N GLY A 113 -13.68 5.89 24.35
CA GLY A 113 -13.15 6.11 25.69
C GLY A 113 -11.98 5.19 26.06
N GLU A 114 -12.20 4.31 27.03
CA GLU A 114 -11.22 3.31 27.51
C GLU A 114 -11.59 1.88 27.10
N GLU A 115 -12.51 1.70 26.14
CA GLU A 115 -12.80 0.37 25.56
C GLU A 115 -11.50 -0.26 25.03
N PRO A 116 -11.29 -1.58 25.24
CA PRO A 116 -10.11 -2.27 24.77
C PRO A 116 -10.08 -2.35 23.23
N TYR A 117 -8.89 -2.60 22.69
CA TYR A 117 -8.71 -2.90 21.27
C TYR A 117 -9.40 -4.22 20.89
N GLY A 118 -9.94 -4.27 19.67
CA GLY A 118 -10.62 -5.44 19.12
C GLY A 118 -12.09 -5.57 19.52
N LEU A 119 -12.75 -6.58 18.95
CA LEU A 119 -14.16 -6.87 19.25
C LEU A 119 -14.28 -7.21 20.75
N SER A 120 -15.30 -6.67 21.42
CA SER A 120 -15.57 -6.95 22.83
C SER A 120 -16.91 -7.65 23.01
N LYS A 121 -17.05 -8.47 24.07
CA LYS A 121 -18.33 -9.10 24.42
C LYS A 121 -19.45 -8.09 24.63
N ALA A 122 -19.14 -6.90 25.17
CA ALA A 122 -20.11 -5.81 25.30
C ALA A 122 -20.58 -5.25 23.95
N ALA A 123 -19.71 -5.24 22.92
CA ALA A 123 -20.12 -4.88 21.57
C ALA A 123 -21.02 -5.95 20.96
N VAL A 124 -20.77 -7.23 21.25
CA VAL A 124 -21.63 -8.35 20.85
C VAL A 124 -23.00 -8.27 21.53
N ASP A 125 -23.04 -8.05 22.86
CA ASP A 125 -24.29 -7.86 23.61
C ASP A 125 -25.12 -6.71 23.01
N SER A 126 -24.46 -5.57 22.72
CA SER A 126 -25.10 -4.43 22.08
C SER A 126 -25.61 -4.75 20.67
N ALA A 127 -24.89 -5.58 19.91
CA ALA A 127 -25.34 -6.02 18.59
C ALA A 127 -26.61 -6.87 18.70
N GLU A 128 -26.63 -7.85 19.61
CA GLU A 128 -27.80 -8.70 19.89
C GLU A 128 -29.02 -7.84 20.28
N GLU A 129 -28.85 -6.90 21.21
CA GLU A 129 -29.92 -6.00 21.66
C GLU A 129 -30.55 -5.16 20.53
N ASN A 130 -29.78 -4.88 19.48
CA ASN A 130 -30.24 -4.12 18.31
C ASN A 130 -30.76 -5.00 17.16
N GLY A 131 -30.79 -6.33 17.36
CA GLY A 131 -31.21 -7.31 16.37
C GLY A 131 -30.25 -7.42 15.19
N ILE A 132 -28.96 -7.21 15.42
CA ILE A 132 -27.89 -7.45 14.45
C ILE A 132 -27.59 -8.96 14.43
N SER A 133 -27.55 -9.54 13.24
CA SER A 133 -27.27 -10.97 13.01
C SER A 133 -25.92 -11.22 12.32
N LEU A 134 -25.24 -10.17 11.88
CA LEU A 134 -23.91 -10.25 11.27
C LEU A 134 -23.00 -9.11 11.75
N ILE A 135 -21.82 -9.46 12.24
CA ILE A 135 -20.72 -8.54 12.55
C ILE A 135 -19.62 -8.70 11.50
N ILE A 136 -19.09 -7.59 11.02
CA ILE A 136 -17.91 -7.54 10.17
C ILE A 136 -16.85 -6.73 10.90
N THR A 137 -15.78 -7.39 11.35
CA THR A 137 -14.65 -6.68 11.94
C THR A 137 -13.73 -6.20 10.82
N VAL A 138 -13.25 -4.96 10.94
CA VAL A 138 -12.30 -4.37 9.98
C VAL A 138 -11.09 -3.83 10.73
N ASP A 139 -9.88 -4.17 10.27
CA ASP A 139 -8.62 -3.79 10.93
C ASP A 139 -8.48 -4.29 12.39
N CYS A 140 -9.26 -5.32 12.72
CA CYS A 140 -9.22 -6.03 13.98
C CYS A 140 -9.96 -7.37 13.85
N GLY A 141 -9.86 -8.20 14.89
CA GLY A 141 -10.63 -9.43 15.02
C GLY A 141 -9.80 -10.70 14.95
N ILE A 142 -8.61 -10.70 14.34
CA ILE A 142 -7.80 -11.93 14.15
C ILE A 142 -7.37 -12.60 15.47
N SER A 143 -7.38 -11.84 16.58
CA SER A 143 -7.06 -12.35 17.93
C SER A 143 -8.30 -12.54 18.83
N ASN A 144 -9.51 -12.21 18.36
CA ASN A 144 -10.74 -12.19 19.17
C ASN A 144 -11.49 -13.54 19.18
N HIS A 145 -10.79 -14.61 19.57
CA HIS A 145 -11.35 -15.96 19.59
C HIS A 145 -12.59 -16.10 20.49
N GLU A 146 -12.49 -15.61 21.73
CA GLU A 146 -13.57 -15.75 22.69
C GLU A 146 -14.80 -14.94 22.29
N GLU A 147 -14.60 -13.76 21.71
CA GLU A 147 -15.68 -12.88 21.29
C GLU A 147 -16.39 -13.41 20.05
N VAL A 148 -15.67 -14.03 19.11
CA VAL A 148 -16.28 -14.70 17.94
C VAL A 148 -17.15 -15.88 18.38
N VAL A 149 -16.64 -16.73 19.29
CA VAL A 149 -17.43 -17.85 19.85
C VAL A 149 -18.64 -17.34 20.63
N TYR A 150 -18.49 -16.24 21.36
CA TYR A 150 -19.58 -15.63 22.10
C TYR A 150 -20.66 -15.05 21.16
N ALA A 151 -20.27 -14.38 20.08
CA ALA A 151 -21.20 -13.90 19.06
C ALA A 151 -22.03 -15.05 18.46
N GLN A 152 -21.40 -16.17 18.13
CA GLN A 152 -22.09 -17.36 17.64
C GLN A 152 -23.10 -17.93 18.65
N GLN A 153 -22.77 -17.91 19.94
CA GLN A 153 -23.70 -18.33 20.99
C GLN A 153 -24.96 -17.46 21.06
N GLN A 154 -24.84 -16.18 20.67
CA GLN A 154 -25.97 -15.25 20.52
C GLN A 154 -26.64 -15.31 19.14
N GLY A 155 -26.22 -16.24 18.27
CA GLY A 155 -26.77 -16.36 16.92
C GLY A 155 -26.30 -15.27 15.95
N ILE A 156 -25.16 -14.64 16.23
CA ILE A 156 -24.55 -13.59 15.40
C ILE A 156 -23.36 -14.18 14.66
N ASP A 157 -23.41 -14.11 13.33
CA ASP A 157 -22.29 -14.51 12.49
C ASP A 157 -21.19 -13.43 12.49
N VAL A 158 -19.95 -13.84 12.27
CA VAL A 158 -18.81 -12.92 12.19
C VAL A 158 -18.04 -13.14 10.89
N ILE A 159 -17.69 -12.06 10.21
CA ILE A 159 -16.67 -12.00 9.14
C ILE A 159 -15.52 -11.14 9.65
N ILE A 160 -14.29 -11.59 9.49
CA ILE A 160 -13.09 -10.85 9.90
C ILE A 160 -12.35 -10.37 8.66
N ALA A 161 -12.11 -9.06 8.55
CA ALA A 161 -11.24 -8.45 7.56
C ALA A 161 -10.09 -7.74 8.28
N ASP A 162 -8.95 -8.41 8.38
CA ASP A 162 -7.83 -7.99 9.23
C ASP A 162 -6.50 -8.19 8.49
N HIS A 163 -5.42 -7.71 9.07
CA HIS A 163 -4.07 -7.88 8.56
C HIS A 163 -3.03 -8.03 9.67
N HIS A 164 -3.44 -8.12 10.94
CA HIS A 164 -2.52 -8.31 12.04
C HIS A 164 -1.93 -9.72 12.06
N HIS A 165 -0.75 -9.89 12.67
CA HIS A 165 -0.19 -11.23 12.80
C HIS A 165 -1.06 -12.11 13.72
N LEU A 166 -1.41 -13.30 13.23
CA LEU A 166 -2.06 -14.31 14.05
C LEU A 166 -1.15 -14.71 15.23
N GLN A 167 -1.63 -14.46 16.46
CA GLN A 167 -0.90 -14.80 17.69
C GLN A 167 -1.17 -16.23 18.16
N ALA A 168 -2.33 -16.79 17.80
CA ALA A 168 -2.76 -18.15 18.15
C ALA A 168 -2.28 -19.19 17.13
N GLN A 169 -2.56 -20.48 17.39
CA GLN A 169 -2.23 -21.56 16.46
C GLN A 169 -3.15 -21.62 15.24
N THR A 170 -4.40 -21.19 15.41
CA THR A 170 -5.44 -21.18 14.38
C THR A 170 -6.14 -19.83 14.41
N PRO A 171 -6.76 -19.36 13.33
CA PRO A 171 -7.60 -18.17 13.35
C PRO A 171 -8.91 -18.42 14.12
N PRO A 172 -9.67 -17.37 14.49
CA PRO A 172 -11.00 -17.49 15.07
C PRO A 172 -11.97 -18.24 14.14
N GLU A 173 -12.92 -18.97 14.71
CA GLU A 173 -13.93 -19.75 13.96
C GLU A 173 -15.03 -18.87 13.36
N ALA A 174 -14.66 -17.79 12.65
CA ALA A 174 -15.59 -16.92 11.94
C ALA A 174 -16.09 -17.56 10.62
N ILE A 175 -17.18 -17.03 10.04
CA ILE A 175 -17.70 -17.48 8.73
C ILE A 175 -16.64 -17.32 7.64
N ALA A 176 -15.92 -16.20 7.68
CA ALA A 176 -14.79 -15.93 6.80
C ALA A 176 -13.74 -15.11 7.54
N VAL A 177 -12.46 -15.44 7.29
CA VAL A 177 -11.31 -14.68 7.78
C VAL A 177 -10.48 -14.25 6.58
N LEU A 178 -10.52 -12.96 6.28
CA LEU A 178 -9.77 -12.31 5.22
C LEU A 178 -8.56 -11.64 5.86
N ASP A 179 -7.45 -12.36 5.88
CA ASP A 179 -6.17 -11.84 6.35
C ASP A 179 -5.04 -12.32 5.42
N PRO A 180 -4.31 -11.41 4.76
CA PRO A 180 -3.29 -11.76 3.76
C PRO A 180 -2.01 -12.34 4.38
N LYS A 181 -1.86 -12.29 5.71
CA LYS A 181 -0.72 -12.88 6.44
C LYS A 181 -0.99 -14.32 6.88
N LEU A 182 -2.23 -14.82 6.72
CA LEU A 182 -2.52 -16.23 6.97
C LEU A 182 -1.85 -17.12 5.92
N PRO A 183 -1.13 -18.19 6.32
CA PRO A 183 -0.40 -19.05 5.39
C PRO A 183 -1.25 -19.64 4.26
N ASP A 184 -2.51 -19.95 4.55
CA ASP A 184 -3.43 -20.61 3.62
C ASP A 184 -4.47 -19.64 3.01
N CYS A 185 -4.27 -18.32 3.13
CA CYS A 185 -5.24 -17.35 2.60
C CYS A 185 -5.34 -17.39 1.06
N GLY A 186 -4.28 -17.81 0.35
CA GLY A 186 -4.22 -17.84 -1.12
C GLY A 186 -3.92 -16.49 -1.79
N TYR A 187 -3.92 -15.40 -1.02
CA TYR A 187 -3.70 -14.06 -1.54
C TYR A 187 -2.21 -13.78 -1.80
N PRO A 188 -1.82 -13.20 -2.96
CA PRO A 188 -0.42 -13.14 -3.36
C PRO A 188 0.40 -12.04 -2.67
N PHE A 189 -0.24 -11.13 -1.92
CA PHE A 189 0.41 -9.96 -1.32
C PHE A 189 0.03 -9.81 0.16
N SER A 190 1.00 -10.03 1.05
CA SER A 190 0.82 -10.11 2.51
C SER A 190 0.67 -8.76 3.22
N ASP A 191 1.06 -7.67 2.57
CA ASP A 191 1.33 -6.39 3.23
C ASP A 191 0.20 -5.37 3.06
N LEU A 192 -1.03 -5.81 2.75
CA LEU A 192 -2.19 -4.92 2.77
C LEU A 192 -2.42 -4.37 4.18
N SER A 193 -2.88 -3.12 4.24
CA SER A 193 -3.48 -2.51 5.45
C SER A 193 -4.86 -3.09 5.73
N GLY A 194 -5.41 -2.89 6.94
CA GLY A 194 -6.81 -3.22 7.23
C GLY A 194 -7.78 -2.56 6.25
N CYS A 195 -7.51 -1.31 5.85
CA CYS A 195 -8.31 -0.61 4.86
C CYS A 195 -8.07 -1.13 3.43
N GLY A 196 -6.87 -1.63 3.15
CA GLY A 196 -6.53 -2.37 1.94
C GLY A 196 -7.33 -3.68 1.81
N VAL A 197 -7.43 -4.47 2.88
CA VAL A 197 -8.26 -5.68 2.93
C VAL A 197 -9.74 -5.32 2.79
N SER A 198 -10.20 -4.27 3.47
CA SER A 198 -11.57 -3.73 3.33
C SER A 198 -11.88 -3.31 1.89
N LEU A 199 -10.92 -2.69 1.19
CA LEU A 199 -11.03 -2.38 -0.24
C LEU A 199 -11.18 -3.64 -1.10
N LYS A 200 -10.52 -4.75 -0.75
CA LYS A 200 -10.67 -6.03 -1.46
C LYS A 200 -12.03 -6.67 -1.24
N LEU A 201 -12.54 -6.65 -0.01
CA LEU A 201 -13.90 -7.10 0.27
C LEU A 201 -14.93 -6.23 -0.47
N ALA A 202 -14.77 -4.91 -0.45
CA ALA A 202 -15.62 -3.99 -1.21
C ALA A 202 -15.53 -4.24 -2.73
N HIS A 203 -14.35 -4.56 -3.26
CA HIS A 203 -14.16 -4.92 -4.67
C HIS A 203 -14.90 -6.22 -5.03
N ALA A 204 -14.81 -7.26 -4.21
CA ALA A 204 -15.58 -8.50 -4.42
C ALA A 204 -17.09 -8.25 -4.36
N LEU A 205 -17.54 -7.42 -3.41
CA LEU A 205 -18.95 -7.02 -3.28
C LEU A 205 -19.42 -6.22 -4.51
N ALA A 206 -18.56 -5.37 -5.06
CA ALA A 206 -18.80 -4.63 -6.29
C ALA A 206 -18.95 -5.57 -7.51
N ILE A 207 -18.12 -6.62 -7.61
CA ILE A 207 -18.24 -7.67 -8.65
C ILE A 207 -19.58 -8.42 -8.50
N ALA A 208 -19.97 -8.75 -7.27
CA ALA A 208 -21.28 -9.37 -7.00
C ALA A 208 -22.44 -8.46 -7.40
N ARG A 209 -22.34 -7.16 -7.10
CA ARG A 209 -23.36 -6.18 -7.48
C ARG A 209 -23.47 -5.98 -8.99
N LEU A 210 -22.35 -6.12 -9.71
CA LEU A 210 -22.30 -6.09 -11.18
C LEU A 210 -22.94 -7.34 -11.82
N GLY A 211 -23.20 -8.40 -11.04
CA GLY A 211 -23.80 -9.65 -11.53
C GLY A 211 -22.80 -10.61 -12.17
N MET A 212 -21.51 -10.49 -11.83
CA MET A 212 -20.45 -11.37 -12.34
C MET A 212 -19.94 -12.39 -11.32
N TYR A 213 -20.37 -12.28 -10.07
CA TYR A 213 -19.99 -13.23 -9.02
C TYR A 213 -20.56 -14.63 -9.31
N LYS A 214 -19.70 -15.64 -9.23
CA LYS A 214 -19.96 -17.05 -9.58
C LYS A 214 -20.51 -17.30 -10.98
N GLU A 215 -20.46 -16.30 -11.87
CA GLU A 215 -20.82 -16.48 -13.27
C GLU A 215 -19.69 -17.25 -13.98
N PRO A 216 -19.95 -18.43 -14.55
CA PRO A 216 -18.92 -19.22 -15.20
C PRO A 216 -18.65 -18.65 -16.59
N LEU A 217 -17.50 -17.99 -16.76
CA LEU A 217 -17.15 -17.29 -18.00
C LEU A 217 -16.11 -18.07 -18.81
N ALA A 218 -16.10 -17.84 -20.12
CA ALA A 218 -15.01 -18.24 -20.99
C ALA A 218 -14.65 -17.12 -21.97
N LEU A 219 -13.37 -16.75 -22.03
CA LEU A 219 -12.85 -15.89 -23.09
C LEU A 219 -12.44 -16.76 -24.27
N LEU A 220 -12.84 -16.38 -25.48
CA LEU A 220 -12.53 -17.11 -26.71
C LEU A 220 -11.87 -16.17 -27.73
N TYR A 221 -10.75 -16.60 -28.28
CA TYR A 221 -10.11 -16.00 -29.44
C TYR A 221 -10.01 -17.03 -30.57
N ALA A 222 -10.32 -16.61 -31.80
CA ALA A 222 -10.17 -17.41 -33.01
C ALA A 222 -9.57 -16.55 -34.12
N GLY A 223 -8.39 -16.92 -34.62
CA GLY A 223 -7.72 -16.09 -35.62
C GLY A 223 -6.36 -16.61 -36.04
N LYS A 224 -5.49 -15.70 -36.49
CA LYS A 224 -4.11 -16.02 -36.86
C LYS A 224 -3.23 -16.02 -35.61
N THR A 225 -2.21 -16.88 -35.59
CA THR A 225 -1.15 -16.79 -34.58
C THR A 225 -0.39 -15.47 -34.72
N ALA A 226 0.01 -14.87 -33.60
CA ALA A 226 0.83 -13.67 -33.62
C ALA A 226 2.23 -13.96 -34.20
N GLU A 227 2.75 -13.10 -35.08
CA GLU A 227 4.02 -13.30 -35.80
C GLU A 227 5.25 -13.46 -34.85
N ALA A 228 5.16 -12.94 -33.62
CA ALA A 228 6.22 -12.98 -32.61
C ALA A 228 6.53 -14.40 -32.06
N GLU A 229 5.74 -15.42 -32.41
CA GLU A 229 5.92 -16.80 -31.93
C GLU A 229 6.83 -17.67 -32.83
N THR A 230 7.31 -17.14 -33.96
CA THR A 230 8.13 -17.90 -34.93
C THR A 230 9.63 -17.90 -34.64
N ASN A 231 10.11 -17.14 -33.66
CA ASN A 231 11.53 -17.09 -33.29
C ASN A 231 11.88 -18.05 -32.14
N SER A 232 11.87 -19.36 -32.42
CA SER A 232 12.88 -20.23 -31.79
C SER A 232 14.21 -19.99 -32.51
N PRO A 233 15.36 -19.93 -31.81
CA PRO A 233 16.65 -19.84 -32.49
C PRO A 233 16.84 -21.12 -33.29
N ALA A 234 16.66 -21.04 -34.62
CA ALA A 234 16.96 -22.13 -35.52
C ALA A 234 18.48 -22.37 -35.47
N GLU A 235 18.89 -23.46 -34.83
CA GLU A 235 20.20 -24.04 -35.12
C GLU A 235 20.22 -24.48 -36.58
N ASN A 236 21.17 -23.91 -37.30
CA ASN A 236 21.62 -24.26 -38.65
C ASN A 236 20.69 -23.84 -39.81
N GLY A 237 21.26 -22.98 -40.66
CA GLY A 237 20.56 -22.32 -41.74
C GLY A 237 20.00 -23.28 -42.79
N ALA A 238 18.72 -23.10 -43.08
CA ALA A 238 18.10 -23.49 -44.33
C ALA A 238 16.98 -22.49 -44.65
N SER A 239 17.10 -21.86 -45.82
CA SER A 239 16.10 -21.24 -46.69
C SER A 239 14.82 -20.65 -46.06
N GLU A 240 14.60 -19.36 -46.34
CA GLU A 240 13.30 -18.66 -46.23
C GLU A 240 12.18 -19.42 -46.97
N THR A 241 11.48 -20.30 -46.27
CA THR A 241 10.17 -20.79 -46.68
C THR A 241 9.11 -19.85 -46.12
N LYS A 242 8.24 -19.33 -47.00
CA LYS A 242 7.03 -18.57 -46.67
C LYS A 242 6.37 -19.13 -45.40
N SER A 243 6.38 -18.36 -44.32
CA SER A 243 5.64 -18.68 -43.09
C SER A 243 4.16 -18.82 -43.43
N ALA A 244 3.67 -20.05 -43.58
CA ALA A 244 2.24 -20.32 -43.63
C ALA A 244 1.63 -19.81 -42.32
N SER A 245 0.67 -18.88 -42.39
CA SER A 245 0.04 -18.34 -41.19
C SER A 245 -0.85 -19.40 -40.56
N SER A 246 -0.35 -20.11 -39.55
CA SER A 246 -1.14 -21.02 -38.73
C SER A 246 -2.31 -20.28 -38.09
N LEU A 247 -3.48 -20.92 -38.04
CA LEU A 247 -4.64 -20.45 -37.30
C LEU A 247 -4.59 -21.01 -35.88
N VAL A 248 -5.20 -20.29 -34.96
CA VAL A 248 -5.27 -20.65 -33.55
C VAL A 248 -6.66 -20.41 -32.98
N LEU A 249 -7.09 -21.35 -32.14
CA LEU A 249 -8.20 -21.20 -31.22
C LEU A 249 -7.63 -21.20 -29.80
N GLU A 250 -7.85 -20.11 -29.07
CA GLU A 250 -7.46 -19.99 -27.66
C GLU A 250 -8.68 -19.70 -26.82
N ALA A 251 -8.87 -20.45 -25.74
CA ALA A 251 -9.95 -20.22 -24.81
C ALA A 251 -9.44 -20.28 -23.37
N VAL A 252 -9.99 -19.42 -22.51
CA VAL A 252 -9.65 -19.34 -21.08
C VAL A 252 -10.93 -19.39 -20.27
N LYS A 253 -11.00 -20.31 -19.30
CA LYS A 253 -12.07 -20.34 -18.30
C LYS A 253 -11.77 -19.33 -17.21
N LEU A 254 -12.76 -18.53 -16.88
CA LEU A 254 -12.71 -17.65 -15.72
C LEU A 254 -13.81 -18.05 -14.74
N ASP A 255 -13.43 -18.27 -13.49
CA ASP A 255 -14.36 -18.44 -12.36
C ASP A 255 -14.04 -17.31 -11.37
N ASN A 256 -15.02 -16.49 -11.02
CA ASN A 256 -14.81 -15.25 -10.26
C ASN A 256 -13.70 -14.35 -10.85
N LEU A 257 -13.64 -14.30 -12.19
CA LEU A 257 -12.65 -13.58 -12.97
C LEU A 257 -11.20 -14.10 -12.82
N ILE A 258 -10.99 -15.26 -12.20
CA ILE A 258 -9.70 -15.94 -12.07
C ILE A 258 -9.58 -17.00 -13.17
N GLU A 259 -8.44 -17.02 -13.86
CA GLU A 259 -8.13 -18.05 -14.86
C GLU A 259 -7.95 -19.42 -14.20
N THR A 260 -8.89 -20.34 -14.45
CA THR A 260 -8.86 -21.70 -13.88
C THR A 260 -8.31 -22.75 -14.84
N SER A 261 -8.45 -22.52 -16.14
CA SER A 261 -7.83 -23.37 -17.16
C SER A 261 -7.79 -22.67 -18.52
N ARG A 262 -6.93 -23.17 -19.40
CA ARG A 262 -6.80 -22.69 -20.78
C ARG A 262 -6.77 -23.84 -21.77
N LEU A 263 -7.28 -23.58 -22.97
CA LEU A 263 -7.25 -24.46 -24.13
C LEU A 263 -6.59 -23.72 -25.29
N ARG A 264 -5.68 -24.41 -25.98
CA ARG A 264 -5.03 -23.90 -27.19
C ARG A 264 -5.04 -24.99 -28.24
N LEU A 265 -5.62 -24.69 -29.40
CA LEU A 265 -5.70 -25.59 -30.54
C LEU A 265 -5.12 -24.87 -31.75
N LEU A 266 -4.21 -25.53 -32.46
CA LEU A 266 -3.51 -25.00 -33.62
C LEU A 266 -3.97 -25.73 -34.87
N SER A 267 -4.03 -25.01 -35.98
CA SER A 267 -4.14 -25.63 -37.30
C SER A 267 -2.80 -26.24 -37.72
N ASP A 268 -2.84 -27.13 -38.69
CA ASP A 268 -1.66 -27.51 -39.46
C ASP A 268 -1.18 -26.36 -40.38
N SER A 269 -0.11 -26.62 -41.14
CA SER A 269 0.46 -25.68 -42.10
C SER A 269 -0.45 -25.33 -43.27
N GLU A 270 -1.51 -26.12 -43.51
CA GLU A 270 -2.52 -25.87 -44.54
C GLU A 270 -3.73 -25.11 -44.00
N GLY A 271 -3.75 -24.81 -42.69
CA GLY A 271 -4.84 -24.11 -42.02
C GLY A 271 -5.96 -25.04 -41.56
N SER A 272 -5.78 -26.36 -41.63
CA SER A 272 -6.77 -27.34 -41.19
C SER A 272 -6.62 -27.69 -39.71
N PHE A 273 -7.74 -27.80 -39.00
CA PHE A 273 -7.76 -28.22 -37.59
C PHE A 273 -7.94 -29.73 -37.45
N PRO A 274 -7.39 -30.36 -36.39
CA PRO A 274 -7.68 -31.77 -36.07
C PRO A 274 -9.19 -32.04 -35.99
N ALA A 275 -9.64 -33.22 -36.42
CA ALA A 275 -11.06 -33.58 -36.50
C ALA A 275 -11.81 -33.49 -35.16
N ASP A 276 -11.11 -33.67 -34.04
CA ASP A 276 -11.67 -33.60 -32.68
C ASP A 276 -11.66 -32.18 -32.06
N THR A 277 -11.27 -31.16 -32.84
CA THR A 277 -11.13 -29.76 -32.38
C THR A 277 -12.43 -29.18 -31.84
N LEU A 278 -13.54 -29.35 -32.57
CA LEU A 278 -14.83 -28.83 -32.15
C LEU A 278 -15.35 -29.54 -30.90
N GLU A 279 -15.18 -30.86 -30.80
CA GLU A 279 -15.56 -31.64 -29.61
C GLU A 279 -14.78 -31.17 -28.37
N LYS A 280 -13.47 -30.97 -28.52
CA LYS A 280 -12.61 -30.42 -27.45
C LYS A 280 -13.04 -29.02 -27.03
N LEU A 281 -13.31 -28.14 -27.99
CA LEU A 281 -13.73 -26.78 -27.73
C LEU A 281 -15.11 -26.73 -27.05
N GLU A 282 -16.10 -27.48 -27.56
CA GLU A 282 -17.43 -27.56 -26.96
C GLU A 282 -17.36 -28.09 -25.53
N LYS A 283 -16.61 -29.18 -25.29
CA LYS A 283 -16.38 -29.72 -23.95
C LYS A 283 -15.73 -28.70 -23.02
N PHE A 284 -14.84 -27.86 -23.56
CA PHE A 284 -14.21 -26.80 -22.79
C PHE A 284 -15.19 -25.68 -22.46
N LEU A 285 -15.97 -25.17 -23.42
CA LEU A 285 -16.86 -24.03 -23.23
C LEU A 285 -18.21 -24.37 -22.57
N ARG A 286 -18.54 -25.66 -22.42
CA ARG A 286 -19.84 -26.13 -21.92
C ARG A 286 -20.25 -25.46 -20.61
N GLY A 287 -21.47 -24.91 -20.61
CA GLY A 287 -22.09 -24.30 -19.43
C GLY A 287 -21.52 -22.94 -19.04
N ARG A 288 -20.87 -22.23 -19.98
CA ARG A 288 -20.22 -20.94 -19.73
C ARG A 288 -20.75 -19.86 -20.67
N VAL A 289 -20.76 -18.62 -20.20
CA VAL A 289 -20.96 -17.45 -21.05
C VAL A 289 -19.67 -17.19 -21.81
N ILE A 290 -19.74 -17.25 -23.14
CA ILE A 290 -18.57 -17.11 -24.02
C ILE A 290 -18.45 -15.63 -24.41
N ILE A 291 -17.28 -15.04 -24.18
CA ILE A 291 -16.98 -13.65 -24.51
C ILE A 291 -15.83 -13.61 -25.52
N SER A 292 -15.98 -12.82 -26.57
CA SER A 292 -14.91 -12.58 -27.55
C SER A 292 -14.87 -11.13 -27.99
N TRP A 293 -13.72 -10.71 -28.51
CA TRP A 293 -13.63 -9.49 -29.31
C TRP A 293 -14.28 -9.72 -30.67
N ASN A 294 -15.28 -8.91 -31.02
CA ASN A 294 -15.97 -8.90 -32.31
C ASN A 294 -16.66 -10.24 -32.67
N LYS A 295 -17.97 -10.35 -32.36
CA LYS A 295 -18.78 -11.55 -32.64
C LYS A 295 -18.80 -11.91 -34.12
N LYS A 296 -18.77 -10.91 -35.01
CA LYS A 296 -18.79 -11.14 -36.45
C LYS A 296 -17.52 -11.86 -36.92
N GLU A 297 -16.36 -11.45 -36.44
CA GLU A 297 -15.07 -12.08 -36.78
C GLU A 297 -15.03 -13.54 -36.34
N ILE A 298 -15.52 -13.85 -35.13
CA ILE A 298 -15.64 -15.23 -34.65
C ILE A 298 -16.59 -16.05 -35.51
N ASN A 299 -17.78 -15.54 -35.80
CA ASN A 299 -18.75 -16.25 -36.64
C ASN A 299 -18.19 -16.54 -38.04
N ASP A 300 -17.51 -15.56 -38.65
CA ASP A 300 -16.88 -15.74 -39.96
C ASP A 300 -15.71 -16.75 -39.89
N PHE A 301 -14.93 -16.76 -38.81
CA PHE A 301 -13.89 -17.78 -38.58
C PHE A 301 -14.49 -19.20 -38.57
N PHE A 302 -15.52 -19.45 -37.74
CA PHE A 302 -16.12 -20.78 -37.62
C PHE A 302 -16.84 -21.23 -38.91
N ARG A 303 -17.48 -20.30 -39.63
CA ARG A 303 -18.06 -20.60 -40.95
C ARG A 303 -17.00 -21.06 -41.95
N ASN A 304 -15.86 -20.38 -41.99
CA ASN A 304 -14.80 -20.65 -42.95
C ASN A 304 -14.01 -21.93 -42.62
N GLN A 305 -13.71 -22.18 -41.34
CA GLN A 305 -12.85 -23.31 -40.94
C GLN A 305 -13.62 -24.60 -40.67
N PHE A 306 -14.92 -24.51 -40.36
CA PHE A 306 -15.73 -25.66 -39.96
C PHE A 306 -17.05 -25.78 -40.75
N ASN A 307 -17.15 -25.16 -41.94
CA ASN A 307 -18.33 -25.22 -42.82
C ASN A 307 -19.66 -24.84 -42.13
N GLY A 308 -19.62 -23.96 -41.13
CA GLY A 308 -20.82 -23.55 -40.38
C GLY A 308 -21.34 -24.60 -39.38
N SER A 309 -20.55 -25.62 -39.06
CA SER A 309 -20.93 -26.70 -38.14
C SER A 309 -20.97 -26.29 -36.65
N ALA A 310 -20.60 -25.05 -36.33
CA ALA A 310 -20.61 -24.49 -34.98
C ALA A 310 -21.27 -23.12 -34.99
N ASP A 311 -22.40 -22.99 -34.28
CA ASP A 311 -23.06 -21.71 -33.97
C ASP A 311 -22.82 -21.43 -32.48
N LEU A 312 -21.80 -20.62 -32.18
CA LEU A 312 -21.45 -20.26 -30.81
C LEU A 312 -22.19 -18.98 -30.43
N ASP A 313 -22.98 -19.03 -29.35
CA ASP A 313 -23.54 -17.80 -28.80
C ASP A 313 -22.48 -17.05 -27.99
N VAL A 314 -21.84 -16.11 -28.66
CA VAL A 314 -20.76 -15.29 -28.11
C VAL A 314 -21.27 -13.89 -27.78
N MET A 315 -20.90 -13.38 -26.61
CA MET A 315 -21.06 -12.00 -26.19
C MET A 315 -19.93 -11.14 -26.80
N ASP A 316 -20.30 -10.03 -27.44
CA ASP A 316 -19.35 -9.17 -28.15
C ASP A 316 -18.72 -8.12 -27.22
N LEU A 317 -17.48 -8.34 -26.80
CA LEU A 317 -16.74 -7.41 -25.96
C LEU A 317 -16.45 -6.08 -26.64
N SER A 318 -16.32 -6.03 -27.97
CA SER A 318 -16.09 -4.77 -28.69
C SER A 318 -17.32 -3.85 -28.61
N GLN A 319 -18.52 -4.45 -28.64
CA GLN A 319 -19.77 -3.73 -28.47
C GLN A 319 -19.90 -3.20 -27.03
N LEU A 320 -19.56 -4.02 -26.03
CA LEU A 320 -19.55 -3.59 -24.63
C LEU A 320 -18.53 -2.48 -24.37
N ALA A 321 -17.30 -2.65 -24.88
CA ALA A 321 -16.22 -1.68 -24.75
C ALA A 321 -16.54 -0.36 -25.46
N SER A 322 -17.37 -0.36 -26.51
CA SER A 322 -17.74 0.86 -27.24
C SER A 322 -18.42 1.92 -26.37
N THR A 323 -19.04 1.53 -25.26
CA THR A 323 -19.65 2.45 -24.28
C THR A 323 -18.60 3.32 -23.59
N PHE A 324 -17.41 2.77 -23.31
CA PHE A 324 -16.35 3.48 -22.59
C PHE A 324 -15.22 3.96 -23.51
N TRP A 325 -14.89 3.17 -24.53
CA TRP A 325 -13.80 3.44 -25.47
C TRP A 325 -14.23 3.25 -26.93
N PRO A 326 -14.99 4.21 -27.50
CA PRO A 326 -15.49 4.12 -28.89
C PRO A 326 -14.38 4.02 -29.95
N GLY A 327 -13.21 4.59 -29.68
CA GLY A 327 -12.04 4.51 -30.56
C GLY A 327 -11.45 3.10 -30.58
N MET A 328 -11.21 2.52 -29.40
CA MET A 328 -10.68 1.17 -29.22
C MET A 328 -11.61 0.11 -29.82
N ALA A 329 -12.93 0.27 -29.65
CA ALA A 329 -13.94 -0.64 -30.17
C ALA A 329 -13.95 -0.75 -31.71
N LYS A 330 -13.34 0.20 -32.43
CA LYS A 330 -13.20 0.17 -33.89
C LYS A 330 -11.91 -0.49 -34.37
N SER A 331 -10.95 -0.72 -33.48
CA SER A 331 -9.69 -1.36 -33.80
C SER A 331 -9.87 -2.85 -34.00
N SER A 332 -9.12 -3.40 -34.94
CA SER A 332 -8.98 -4.85 -35.09
C SER A 332 -8.27 -5.44 -33.86
N PHE A 333 -8.52 -6.71 -33.56
CA PHE A 333 -7.86 -7.37 -32.45
C PHE A 333 -6.32 -7.38 -32.59
N ALA A 334 -5.81 -7.50 -33.82
CA ALA A 334 -4.37 -7.48 -34.09
C ALA A 334 -3.71 -6.14 -33.71
N GLU A 335 -4.37 -5.02 -34.01
CA GLU A 335 -3.90 -3.68 -33.60
C GLU A 335 -3.88 -3.55 -32.07
N LEU A 336 -4.89 -4.08 -31.38
CA LEU A 336 -4.97 -4.05 -29.92
C LEU A 336 -3.89 -4.93 -29.27
N ALA A 337 -3.66 -6.13 -29.81
CA ALA A 337 -2.59 -7.02 -29.35
C ALA A 337 -1.20 -6.40 -29.54
N GLN A 338 -0.99 -5.66 -30.62
CA GLN A 338 0.26 -4.93 -30.88
C GLN A 338 0.42 -3.72 -29.95
N ALA A 339 -0.67 -3.00 -29.64
CA ALA A 339 -0.67 -1.85 -28.76
C ALA A 339 -0.62 -2.20 -27.26
N SER A 340 -0.80 -3.47 -26.89
CA SER A 340 -0.85 -3.91 -25.49
C SER A 340 0.48 -3.66 -24.78
N ARG A 341 0.48 -2.69 -23.86
CA ARG A 341 1.66 -2.35 -23.04
C ARG A 341 2.04 -3.48 -22.09
N LEU A 342 1.06 -4.25 -21.61
CA LEU A 342 1.27 -5.28 -20.60
C LEU A 342 2.08 -6.48 -21.12
N LYS A 343 2.16 -6.65 -22.45
CA LYS A 343 2.96 -7.71 -23.08
C LYS A 343 4.43 -7.71 -22.64
N LYS A 344 5.03 -6.54 -22.35
CA LYS A 344 6.43 -6.45 -21.90
C LYS A 344 6.65 -7.04 -20.51
N TYR A 345 5.59 -7.24 -19.72
CA TYR A 345 5.67 -7.85 -18.39
C TYR A 345 5.45 -9.37 -18.39
N ALA A 346 5.06 -9.98 -19.50
CA ALA A 346 4.87 -11.43 -19.55
C ALA A 346 6.19 -12.20 -19.33
N ARG A 347 6.19 -13.22 -18.46
CA ARG A 347 7.35 -14.13 -18.29
C ARG A 347 7.58 -15.06 -19.49
N GLY A 348 6.54 -15.31 -20.27
CA GLY A 348 6.58 -16.20 -21.44
C GLY A 348 5.93 -15.57 -22.67
N VAL A 349 5.42 -16.44 -23.55
CA VAL A 349 4.68 -16.01 -24.74
C VAL A 349 3.37 -15.35 -24.32
N HIS A 350 3.23 -14.06 -24.64
CA HIS A 350 1.97 -13.33 -24.50
C HIS A 350 1.04 -13.68 -25.65
N THR A 351 -0.03 -14.39 -25.32
CA THR A 351 -0.98 -14.97 -26.28
C THR A 351 -2.12 -14.01 -26.61
N ALA A 352 -2.96 -14.38 -27.59
CA ALA A 352 -4.15 -13.60 -27.91
C ALA A 352 -5.15 -13.66 -26.74
N ALA A 353 -5.28 -14.83 -26.10
CA ALA A 353 -6.08 -14.96 -24.89
C ALA A 353 -5.66 -14.00 -23.77
N ASP A 354 -4.36 -13.75 -23.58
CA ASP A 354 -3.87 -12.82 -22.56
C ASP A 354 -4.26 -11.37 -22.88
N THR A 355 -4.20 -11.00 -24.16
CA THR A 355 -4.67 -9.68 -24.62
C THR A 355 -6.17 -9.53 -24.39
N LEU A 356 -6.96 -10.54 -24.76
CA LEU A 356 -8.41 -10.53 -24.57
C LEU A 356 -8.78 -10.43 -23.08
N LYS A 357 -8.06 -11.16 -22.22
CA LYS A 357 -8.22 -11.10 -20.77
C LYS A 357 -7.94 -9.70 -20.21
N ASN A 358 -6.85 -9.06 -20.65
CA ASN A 358 -6.54 -7.68 -20.23
C ASN A 358 -7.66 -6.71 -20.65
N ILE A 359 -8.14 -6.80 -21.90
CA ILE A 359 -9.25 -5.95 -22.37
C ILE A 359 -10.52 -6.20 -21.54
N PHE A 360 -10.83 -7.46 -21.25
CA PHE A 360 -11.99 -7.82 -20.44
C PHE A 360 -11.88 -7.28 -19.01
N ASN A 361 -10.73 -7.47 -18.35
CA ASN A 361 -10.48 -6.93 -17.01
C ASN A 361 -10.57 -5.40 -16.97
N ALA A 362 -10.02 -4.72 -17.99
CA ALA A 362 -10.16 -3.27 -18.15
C ALA A 362 -11.65 -2.87 -18.19
N TYR A 363 -12.44 -3.56 -19.02
CA TYR A 363 -13.87 -3.31 -19.16
C TYR A 363 -14.61 -3.51 -17.82
N VAL A 364 -14.35 -4.60 -17.11
CA VAL A 364 -14.99 -4.87 -15.81
C VAL A 364 -14.68 -3.76 -14.82
N LEU A 365 -13.41 -3.38 -14.65
CA LEU A 365 -13.01 -2.30 -13.73
C LEU A 365 -13.65 -0.97 -14.12
N GLN A 366 -13.68 -0.63 -15.40
CA GLN A 366 -14.32 0.59 -15.87
C GLN A 366 -15.83 0.58 -15.61
N ALA A 367 -16.49 -0.56 -15.78
CA ALA A 367 -17.90 -0.73 -15.46
C ALA A 367 -18.18 -0.53 -13.95
N LEU A 368 -17.33 -1.10 -13.08
CA LEU A 368 -17.42 -0.90 -11.63
C LEU A 368 -17.26 0.57 -11.25
N GLN A 369 -16.29 1.27 -11.86
CA GLN A 369 -16.06 2.70 -11.60
C GLN A 369 -17.23 3.58 -12.07
N THR A 370 -17.72 3.34 -13.29
CA THR A 370 -18.82 4.14 -13.87
C THR A 370 -20.15 3.93 -13.12
N GLN A 371 -20.37 2.75 -12.55
CA GLN A 371 -21.53 2.48 -11.70
C GLN A 371 -21.35 2.95 -10.24
N GLY A 372 -20.22 3.58 -9.91
CA GLY A 372 -19.93 4.06 -8.57
C GLY A 372 -19.69 2.95 -7.53
N LEU A 373 -19.38 1.73 -7.99
CA LEU A 373 -19.16 0.56 -7.12
C LEU A 373 -17.71 0.49 -6.61
N LEU A 374 -16.74 0.97 -7.39
CA LEU A 374 -15.34 1.10 -7.01
C LEU A 374 -14.88 2.54 -7.22
N THR A 375 -14.96 3.37 -6.18
CA THR A 375 -14.87 4.84 -6.32
C THR A 375 -13.50 5.40 -5.97
N GLY A 376 -13.20 6.61 -6.47
CA GLY A 376 -12.00 7.35 -6.05
C GLY A 376 -11.95 7.61 -4.54
N ARG A 377 -13.10 7.77 -3.88
CA ARG A 377 -13.22 7.90 -2.42
C ARG A 377 -12.66 6.67 -1.69
N MET A 378 -12.96 5.46 -2.16
CA MET A 378 -12.42 4.22 -1.57
C MET A 378 -10.89 4.18 -1.64
N PHE A 379 -10.30 4.61 -2.76
CA PHE A 379 -8.83 4.71 -2.87
C PHE A 379 -8.24 5.82 -1.98
N GLN A 380 -8.92 6.95 -1.79
CA GLN A 380 -8.48 7.99 -0.85
C GLN A 380 -8.45 7.46 0.60
N LEU A 381 -9.49 6.72 1.01
CA LEU A 381 -9.57 6.09 2.33
C LEU A 381 -8.50 5.02 2.50
N ALA A 382 -8.37 4.10 1.54
CA ALA A 382 -7.35 3.04 1.57
C ALA A 382 -5.93 3.59 1.56
N ALA A 383 -5.66 4.69 0.84
CA ALA A 383 -4.36 5.35 0.89
C ALA A 383 -4.05 5.95 2.27
N LEU A 384 -5.04 6.57 2.93
CA LEU A 384 -4.86 7.11 4.29
C LEU A 384 -4.56 6.00 5.30
N GLY A 385 -5.29 4.88 5.26
CA GLY A 385 -5.04 3.72 6.13
C GLY A 385 -3.67 3.10 5.89
N THR A 386 -3.36 2.80 4.62
CA THR A 386 -2.05 2.22 4.20
C THR A 386 -0.85 3.08 4.61
N ILE A 387 -0.95 4.41 4.44
CA ILE A 387 0.11 5.33 4.89
C ILE A 387 0.16 5.44 6.42
N ALA A 388 -1.00 5.43 7.09
CA ALA A 388 -1.06 5.58 8.54
C ALA A 388 -0.43 4.39 9.27
N ASP A 389 -0.62 3.18 8.77
CA ASP A 389 -0.06 1.96 9.35
C ASP A 389 1.34 1.62 8.82
N LEU A 390 1.96 2.53 8.05
CA LEU A 390 3.31 2.36 7.52
C LEU A 390 3.47 1.06 6.72
N MET A 391 2.48 0.69 5.92
CA MET A 391 2.60 -0.50 5.07
C MET A 391 3.63 -0.30 3.96
N PRO A 392 4.40 -1.35 3.60
CA PRO A 392 5.31 -1.33 2.46
C PRO A 392 4.65 -0.80 1.17
N LEU A 393 5.26 0.23 0.56
CA LEU A 393 4.78 0.87 -0.67
C LEU A 393 5.30 0.17 -1.94
N LYS A 394 5.08 -1.13 -1.99
CA LYS A 394 5.37 -2.04 -3.11
C LYS A 394 4.07 -2.68 -3.61
N ASP A 395 4.14 -3.36 -4.76
CA ASP A 395 3.01 -4.10 -5.33
C ASP A 395 1.74 -3.21 -5.41
N GLU A 396 0.57 -3.75 -5.09
CA GLU A 396 -0.71 -3.04 -5.16
C GLU A 396 -0.89 -1.93 -4.11
N ASN A 397 -0.24 -1.99 -2.94
CA ASN A 397 -0.24 -0.85 -2.01
C ASN A 397 0.29 0.41 -2.68
N ARG A 398 1.34 0.26 -3.49
CA ARG A 398 1.92 1.37 -4.26
C ARG A 398 0.88 1.98 -5.20
N LEU A 399 0.09 1.16 -5.87
CA LEU A 399 -0.96 1.59 -6.79
C LEU A 399 -2.14 2.23 -6.05
N ILE A 400 -2.62 1.61 -4.96
CA ILE A 400 -3.69 2.12 -4.10
C ILE A 400 -3.32 3.51 -3.57
N VAL A 401 -2.13 3.63 -2.99
CA VAL A 401 -1.64 4.90 -2.41
C VAL A 401 -1.47 5.96 -3.49
N ARG A 402 -0.93 5.63 -4.66
CA ARG A 402 -0.78 6.58 -5.77
C ARG A 402 -2.12 7.13 -6.23
N ARG A 403 -3.11 6.26 -6.48
CA ARG A 403 -4.46 6.67 -6.90
C ARG A 403 -5.20 7.46 -5.81
N GLY A 404 -5.06 7.05 -4.54
CA GLY A 404 -5.65 7.77 -3.42
C GLY A 404 -5.01 9.16 -3.22
N MET A 405 -3.69 9.26 -3.31
CA MET A 405 -2.94 10.51 -3.22
C MET A 405 -3.28 11.46 -4.37
N GLU A 406 -3.39 10.95 -5.60
CA GLU A 406 -3.90 11.72 -6.75
C GLU A 406 -5.31 12.26 -6.45
N GLY A 407 -6.20 11.43 -5.91
CA GLY A 407 -7.54 11.83 -5.49
C GLY A 407 -7.53 12.92 -4.39
N ILE A 408 -6.72 12.75 -3.34
CA ILE A 408 -6.57 13.73 -2.24
C ILE A 408 -6.07 15.10 -2.77
N ASN A 409 -5.28 15.10 -3.83
CA ASN A 409 -4.71 16.32 -4.40
C ASN A 409 -5.61 16.98 -5.45
N THR A 410 -6.35 16.21 -6.24
CA THR A 410 -7.13 16.71 -7.38
C THR A 410 -8.62 16.85 -7.08
N ALA A 411 -9.21 15.90 -6.35
CA ALA A 411 -10.64 15.84 -6.03
C ALA A 411 -10.85 15.23 -4.63
N PRO A 412 -10.35 15.87 -3.55
CA PRO A 412 -10.52 15.36 -2.20
C PRO A 412 -12.00 15.34 -1.81
N THR A 413 -12.39 14.33 -1.02
CA THR A 413 -13.69 14.35 -0.34
C THR A 413 -13.83 15.59 0.56
N ASP A 414 -15.05 16.01 0.84
CA ASP A 414 -15.31 17.23 1.63
C ASP A 414 -14.56 17.22 2.97
N GLY A 415 -14.62 16.13 3.73
CA GLY A 415 -13.87 15.99 4.97
C GLY A 415 -12.36 16.14 4.81
N ILE A 416 -11.75 15.49 3.82
CA ILE A 416 -10.31 15.61 3.55
C ILE A 416 -9.95 17.03 3.10
N ARG A 417 -10.79 17.66 2.26
CA ARG A 417 -10.59 19.04 1.81
C ARG A 417 -10.60 20.02 2.98
N GLU A 418 -11.62 19.96 3.83
CA GLU A 418 -11.74 20.88 4.97
C GLU A 418 -10.65 20.63 6.03
N LEU A 419 -10.19 19.38 6.19
CA LEU A 419 -9.03 19.09 7.02
C LEU A 419 -7.74 19.72 6.47
N LYS A 420 -7.49 19.60 5.16
CA LYS A 420 -6.33 20.26 4.51
C LYS A 420 -6.38 21.76 4.70
N LEU A 421 -7.54 22.39 4.49
CA LEU A 421 -7.72 23.83 4.70
C LEU A 421 -7.45 24.23 6.15
N SER A 422 -8.01 23.50 7.11
CA SER A 422 -7.82 23.74 8.55
C SER A 422 -6.35 23.60 9.00
N LEU A 423 -5.58 22.74 8.32
CA LEU A 423 -4.15 22.54 8.55
C LEU A 423 -3.26 23.48 7.72
N ASN A 424 -3.85 24.39 6.91
CA ASN A 424 -3.16 25.29 5.98
C ASN A 424 -2.31 24.56 4.91
N LEU A 425 -2.81 23.43 4.41
CA LEU A 425 -2.15 22.57 3.44
C LEU A 425 -2.67 22.83 2.02
N ALA A 426 -2.17 23.92 1.44
CA ALA A 426 -2.57 24.34 0.09
C ALA A 426 -1.83 23.63 -1.05
N ARG A 427 -0.72 22.95 -0.76
CA ARG A 427 0.15 22.31 -1.77
C ARG A 427 -0.28 20.86 -2.02
N PRO A 428 0.07 20.28 -3.17
CA PRO A 428 -0.01 18.83 -3.35
C PRO A 428 0.76 18.12 -2.23
N LEU A 429 0.16 17.07 -1.69
CA LEU A 429 0.72 16.27 -0.62
C LEU A 429 1.30 14.98 -1.20
N GLY A 430 2.55 14.66 -0.86
CA GLY A 430 3.12 13.33 -1.03
C GLY A 430 2.70 12.41 0.12
N ALA A 431 3.06 11.12 0.02
CA ALA A 431 2.81 10.15 1.08
C ALA A 431 3.49 10.55 2.41
N THR A 432 4.67 11.18 2.34
CA THR A 432 5.37 11.71 3.53
C THR A 432 4.56 12.81 4.20
N GLU A 433 4.06 13.82 3.48
CA GLU A 433 3.24 14.88 4.09
C GLU A 433 1.93 14.33 4.67
N ILE A 434 1.30 13.36 3.99
CA ILE A 434 0.11 12.67 4.50
C ILE A 434 0.44 11.98 5.84
N ALA A 435 1.53 11.20 5.90
CA ALA A 435 1.97 10.47 7.10
C ALA A 435 2.29 11.40 8.29
N TRP A 436 2.84 12.59 8.03
CA TRP A 436 3.27 13.50 9.09
C TRP A 436 2.24 14.55 9.50
N GLN A 437 1.25 14.84 8.65
CA GLN A 437 0.36 15.98 8.84
C GLN A 437 -1.12 15.57 8.90
N ILE A 438 -1.56 14.67 8.00
CA ILE A 438 -2.95 14.21 7.93
C ILE A 438 -3.20 13.07 8.91
N THR A 439 -2.49 11.95 8.79
CA THR A 439 -2.72 10.75 9.62
C THR A 439 -2.55 11.03 11.12
N PRO A 440 -1.59 11.86 11.59
CA PRO A 440 -1.48 12.12 13.03
C PRO A 440 -2.62 13.00 13.55
N THR A 441 -3.30 13.74 12.69
CA THR A 441 -4.46 14.56 13.06
C THR A 441 -5.70 13.68 13.20
N ILE A 442 -5.90 12.71 12.30
CA ILE A 442 -6.96 11.69 12.40
C ILE A 442 -6.74 10.82 13.65
N ASN A 443 -5.53 10.28 13.82
CA ASN A 443 -5.14 9.48 14.99
C ASN A 443 -5.26 10.21 16.34
N ALA A 444 -5.38 11.54 16.35
CA ALA A 444 -5.58 12.27 17.59
C ALA A 444 -6.93 11.94 18.24
N ALA A 445 -7.95 11.63 17.44
CA ALA A 445 -9.28 11.27 17.92
C ALA A 445 -9.26 9.96 18.73
N GLY A 446 -8.73 8.87 18.17
CA GLY A 446 -8.57 7.59 18.88
C GLY A 446 -7.71 7.71 20.14
N ARG A 447 -6.58 8.44 20.06
CA ARG A 447 -5.68 8.67 21.21
C ARG A 447 -6.34 9.46 22.36
N LEU A 448 -7.40 10.22 22.09
CA LEU A 448 -8.15 10.95 23.09
C LEU A 448 -9.46 10.24 23.50
N GLY A 449 -9.69 9.01 23.02
CA GLY A 449 -10.88 8.23 23.30
C GLY A 449 -12.14 8.75 22.60
N THR A 450 -11.99 9.56 21.55
CA THR A 450 -13.11 10.14 20.77
C THR A 450 -12.99 9.89 19.25
N PRO A 451 -12.73 8.64 18.80
CA PRO A 451 -12.57 8.33 17.37
C PRO A 451 -13.78 8.69 16.51
N SER A 452 -14.97 8.83 17.09
CA SER A 452 -16.16 9.37 16.43
C SER A 452 -15.94 10.76 15.80
N LEU A 453 -15.01 11.58 16.29
CA LEU A 453 -14.63 12.85 15.64
C LEU A 453 -14.05 12.63 14.24
N ALA A 454 -13.23 11.60 14.06
CA ALA A 454 -12.63 11.26 12.78
C ALA A 454 -13.63 10.57 11.84
N LEU A 455 -14.51 9.72 12.37
CA LEU A 455 -15.63 9.16 11.60
C LEU A 455 -16.51 10.27 11.02
N ASN A 456 -16.94 11.22 11.87
CA ASN A 456 -17.78 12.35 11.46
C ASN A 456 -17.13 13.19 10.35
N LEU A 457 -15.80 13.36 10.38
CA LEU A 457 -15.09 14.06 9.32
C LEU A 457 -15.17 13.32 8.00
N LEU A 458 -14.81 12.03 7.99
CA LEU A 458 -14.74 11.24 6.77
C LEU A 458 -16.12 10.93 6.19
N GLN A 459 -17.17 10.93 7.02
CA GLN A 459 -18.55 10.67 6.65
C GLN A 459 -19.39 11.93 6.45
N ALA A 460 -18.80 13.12 6.55
CA ALA A 460 -19.51 14.37 6.35
C ALA A 460 -20.22 14.39 4.99
N ASP A 461 -21.53 14.61 5.03
CA ASP A 461 -22.46 14.64 3.91
C ASP A 461 -22.71 16.06 3.38
N THR A 462 -22.29 17.07 4.14
CA THR A 462 -22.37 18.49 3.80
C THR A 462 -21.06 19.20 4.11
N ILE A 463 -20.83 20.32 3.43
CA ILE A 463 -19.65 21.16 3.65
C ILE A 463 -19.65 21.70 5.08
N GLU A 464 -20.82 22.08 5.61
CA GLU A 464 -20.97 22.58 6.98
C GLU A 464 -20.54 21.54 8.02
N HIS A 465 -21.00 20.29 7.88
CA HIS A 465 -20.57 19.20 8.75
C HIS A 465 -19.07 18.91 8.60
N ALA A 466 -18.53 18.97 7.39
CA ALA A 466 -17.10 18.78 7.14
C ALA A 466 -16.24 19.86 7.82
N ILE A 467 -16.65 21.13 7.75
CA ILE A 467 -15.97 22.25 8.43
C ILE A 467 -15.99 22.06 9.95
N GLU A 468 -17.14 21.71 10.51
CA GLU A 468 -17.29 21.50 11.95
C GLU A 468 -16.42 20.32 12.43
N ALA A 469 -16.50 19.19 11.74
CA ALA A 469 -15.73 17.99 12.06
C ALA A 469 -14.21 18.25 11.94
N ALA A 470 -13.77 18.95 10.89
CA ALA A 470 -12.36 19.29 10.69
C ALA A 470 -11.84 20.17 11.83
N SER A 471 -12.63 21.18 12.23
CA SER A 471 -12.31 22.06 13.36
C SER A 471 -12.16 21.27 14.67
N LYS A 472 -13.12 20.40 14.98
CA LYS A 472 -13.07 19.53 16.18
C LYS A 472 -11.85 18.61 16.17
N LEU A 473 -11.52 18.02 15.02
CA LEU A 473 -10.37 17.12 14.90
C LEU A 473 -9.03 17.86 15.05
N VAL A 474 -8.92 19.07 14.50
CA VAL A 474 -7.73 19.93 14.71
C VAL A 474 -7.60 20.34 16.18
N GLN A 475 -8.70 20.64 16.86
CA GLN A 475 -8.70 20.91 18.30
C GLN A 475 -8.23 19.69 19.11
N ALA A 476 -8.74 18.50 18.80
CA ALA A 476 -8.29 17.24 19.40
C ALA A 476 -6.78 17.01 19.18
N ASN A 477 -6.27 17.28 17.99
CA ASN A 477 -4.83 17.18 17.69
C ASN A 477 -3.99 18.18 18.51
N ASN A 478 -4.45 19.42 18.64
CA ASN A 478 -3.78 20.43 19.46
C ASN A 478 -3.78 20.05 20.95
N GLU A 479 -4.89 19.51 21.45
CA GLU A 479 -4.99 19.01 22.83
C GLU A 479 -4.05 17.84 23.08
N ARG A 480 -4.00 16.87 22.17
CA ARG A 480 -3.02 15.76 22.22
C ARG A 480 -1.58 16.28 22.28
N ARG A 481 -1.24 17.32 21.50
CA ARG A 481 0.10 17.94 21.52
C ARG A 481 0.39 18.66 22.84
N ARG A 482 -0.60 19.35 23.41
CA ARG A 482 -0.51 19.98 24.74
C ARG A 482 -0.22 18.93 25.81
N LEU A 483 -1.02 17.85 25.86
CA LEU A 483 -0.83 16.73 26.78
C LEU A 483 0.54 16.06 26.59
N GLY A 484 1.01 15.91 25.35
CA GLY A 484 2.36 15.40 25.07
C GLY A 484 3.48 16.30 25.57
N THR A 485 3.26 17.62 25.61
CA THR A 485 4.22 18.57 26.18
C THR A 485 4.23 18.50 27.71
N GLU A 486 3.06 18.43 28.33
CA GLU A 486 2.93 18.28 29.80
C GLU A 486 3.49 16.93 30.27
N GLY A 487 3.17 15.85 29.56
CA GLY A 487 3.70 14.52 29.83
C GLY A 487 5.22 14.45 29.71
N TRP A 488 5.81 15.21 28.79
CA TRP A 488 7.27 15.29 28.64
C TRP A 488 7.95 15.87 29.87
N GLU A 489 7.42 16.96 30.43
CA GLU A 489 7.98 17.56 31.65
C GLU A 489 7.90 16.62 32.85
N ILE A 490 6.89 15.74 32.90
CA ILE A 490 6.72 14.74 33.96
C ILE A 490 7.77 13.61 33.86
N ILE A 491 8.05 13.13 32.65
CA ILE A 491 8.88 11.92 32.47
C ILE A 491 10.34 12.18 32.13
N ARG A 492 10.71 13.38 31.66
CA ARG A 492 12.06 13.69 31.15
C ARG A 492 13.15 13.34 32.16
N ASP A 493 12.98 13.76 33.41
CA ASP A 493 14.02 13.56 34.43
C ASP A 493 14.12 12.07 34.81
N ARG A 494 13.00 11.34 34.87
CA ARG A 494 12.98 9.88 35.08
C ARG A 494 13.67 9.13 33.94
N LEU A 495 13.46 9.56 32.68
CA LEU A 495 14.14 8.99 31.52
C LEU A 495 15.65 9.23 31.58
N ASN A 496 16.09 10.44 31.93
CA ASN A 496 17.51 10.77 32.08
C ASN A 496 18.17 9.91 33.18
N GLU A 497 17.53 9.79 34.36
CA GLU A 497 18.01 8.92 35.43
C GLU A 497 18.09 7.45 35.00
N SER A 498 17.09 6.96 34.25
CA SER A 498 17.12 5.60 33.71
C SER A 498 18.23 5.40 32.69
N LEU A 499 18.51 6.41 31.85
CA LEU A 499 19.58 6.37 30.85
C LEU A 499 20.96 6.30 31.52
N GLU A 500 21.16 7.06 32.58
CA GLU A 500 22.38 7.00 33.38
C GLU A 500 22.54 5.62 34.04
N LYS A 501 21.48 5.11 34.68
CA LYS A 501 21.48 3.78 35.33
C LYS A 501 21.75 2.62 34.35
N SER A 502 21.33 2.75 33.09
CA SER A 502 21.59 1.74 32.07
C SER A 502 22.98 1.83 31.44
N GLY A 503 23.79 2.83 31.82
CA GLY A 503 25.07 3.11 31.19
C GLY A 503 24.94 3.63 29.76
N GLY A 504 23.85 4.35 29.46
CA GLY A 504 23.60 4.92 28.13
C GLY A 504 23.03 3.93 27.12
N LYS A 505 22.51 2.77 27.56
CA LYS A 505 22.01 1.71 26.66
C LYS A 505 20.53 1.84 26.31
N PHE A 506 19.70 2.32 27.24
CA PHE A 506 18.26 2.50 27.06
C PHE A 506 17.69 3.43 28.14
N ALA A 507 16.46 3.92 27.93
CA ALA A 507 15.72 4.67 28.94
C ALA A 507 14.30 4.10 29.12
N VAL A 508 13.82 4.06 30.37
CA VAL A 508 12.46 3.64 30.69
C VAL A 508 11.84 4.59 31.73
N ALA A 509 10.58 4.96 31.52
CA ALA A 509 9.81 5.74 32.49
C ALA A 509 8.36 5.24 32.59
N GLY A 510 7.93 4.96 33.82
CA GLY A 510 6.53 4.72 34.16
C GLY A 510 5.94 5.92 34.91
N SER A 511 4.70 6.29 34.63
CA SER A 511 4.01 7.36 35.38
C SER A 511 2.50 7.15 35.46
N ALA A 512 1.90 7.41 36.63
CA ALA A 512 0.44 7.49 36.80
C ALA A 512 -0.12 8.86 36.40
N GLU A 513 0.76 9.85 36.17
CA GLU A 513 0.39 11.25 35.96
C GLU A 513 0.24 11.61 34.47
N ILE A 514 0.64 10.72 33.56
CA ILE A 514 0.50 10.90 32.11
C ILE A 514 -0.77 10.25 31.58
N LYS A 515 -1.31 10.76 30.47
CA LYS A 515 -2.47 10.15 29.80
C LYS A 515 -2.04 8.96 28.93
N SER A 516 -2.88 7.95 28.81
CA SER A 516 -2.58 6.71 28.07
C SER A 516 -2.28 6.92 26.59
N GLY A 517 -3.08 7.73 25.90
CA GLY A 517 -2.98 7.95 24.46
C GLY A 517 -1.76 8.72 23.95
N ILE A 518 -0.90 9.24 24.85
CA ILE A 518 0.33 9.98 24.49
C ILE A 518 1.63 9.21 24.77
N THR A 519 1.57 7.99 25.32
CA THR A 519 2.75 7.18 25.66
C THR A 519 3.67 6.94 24.45
N GLY A 520 3.12 6.53 23.31
CA GLY A 520 3.88 6.32 22.08
C GLY A 520 4.52 7.61 21.53
N LEU A 521 3.85 8.76 21.66
CA LEU A 521 4.41 10.07 21.27
C LEU A 521 5.63 10.43 22.13
N LEU A 522 5.51 10.20 23.44
CA LEU A 522 6.58 10.46 24.40
C LEU A 522 7.77 9.53 24.17
N ALA A 523 7.53 8.23 23.92
CA ALA A 523 8.56 7.26 23.61
C ALA A 523 9.30 7.62 22.30
N SER A 524 8.58 7.97 21.23
CA SER A 524 9.19 8.40 19.96
C SER A 524 10.03 9.67 20.12
N ARG A 525 9.52 10.66 20.86
CA ARG A 525 10.26 11.90 21.14
C ARG A 525 11.55 11.61 21.90
N ALA A 526 11.47 10.79 22.95
CA ALA A 526 12.62 10.41 23.75
C ALA A 526 13.66 9.63 22.94
N ALA A 527 13.25 8.61 22.18
CA ALA A 527 14.15 7.81 21.36
C ALA A 527 14.87 8.66 20.30
N ASN A 528 14.16 9.59 19.66
CA ASN A 528 14.75 10.50 18.69
C ASN A 528 15.79 11.45 19.28
N MET A 529 15.61 11.88 20.54
CA MET A 529 16.53 12.77 21.25
C MET A 529 17.72 12.01 21.83
N MET A 530 17.47 10.86 22.46
CA MET A 530 18.47 10.09 23.21
C MET A 530 19.24 9.10 22.33
N LYS A 531 18.74 8.79 21.13
CA LYS A 531 19.32 7.83 20.17
C LYS A 531 19.55 6.43 20.75
N VAL A 532 18.68 6.02 21.69
CA VAL A 532 18.65 4.70 22.32
C VAL A 532 17.22 4.16 22.34
N PRO A 533 17.01 2.86 22.58
CA PRO A 533 15.69 2.31 22.85
C PRO A 533 15.01 2.99 24.05
N VAL A 534 13.74 3.35 23.91
CA VAL A 534 12.98 4.01 24.97
C VAL A 534 11.64 3.32 25.23
N ILE A 535 11.30 3.16 26.51
CA ILE A 535 10.02 2.64 26.99
C ILE A 535 9.31 3.73 27.81
N VAL A 536 8.07 4.03 27.48
CA VAL A 536 7.21 4.92 28.28
C VAL A 536 5.93 4.19 28.63
N ALA A 537 5.58 4.13 29.90
CA ALA A 537 4.40 3.41 30.39
C ALA A 537 3.51 4.27 31.29
N VAL A 538 2.21 4.03 31.21
CA VAL A 538 1.18 4.67 32.05
C VAL A 538 0.62 3.67 33.05
N PHE A 539 0.47 4.07 34.31
CA PHE A 539 -0.26 3.27 35.31
C PHE A 539 -1.72 3.69 35.34
N LYS A 540 -2.63 2.72 35.19
CA LYS A 540 -4.09 2.92 35.14
C LYS A 540 -4.71 2.63 36.52
N ALA A 541 -5.86 3.27 36.77
CA ALA A 541 -6.60 3.10 38.03
C ALA A 541 -7.13 1.67 38.24
N ASN A 542 -7.34 0.91 37.16
CA ASN A 542 -7.77 -0.49 37.19
C ASN A 542 -6.65 -1.48 37.60
N GLY A 543 -5.48 -1.01 38.02
CA GLY A 543 -4.37 -1.86 38.45
C GLY A 543 -3.52 -2.43 37.31
N THR A 544 -3.69 -1.94 36.08
CA THR A 544 -2.85 -2.31 34.92
C THR A 544 -1.89 -1.19 34.53
N CYS A 545 -0.88 -1.53 33.73
CA CYS A 545 0.07 -0.60 33.15
C CYS A 545 0.15 -0.86 31.65
N THR A 546 0.01 0.19 30.84
CA THR A 546 0.16 0.11 29.37
C THR A 546 1.40 0.87 28.94
N GLY A 547 2.28 0.21 28.21
CA GLY A 547 3.57 0.73 27.75
C GLY A 547 3.67 0.85 26.24
N SER A 548 4.44 1.83 25.78
CA SER A 548 4.92 1.95 24.40
C SER A 548 6.44 1.84 24.39
N ILE A 549 6.96 1.04 23.46
CA ILE A 549 8.39 0.86 23.21
C ILE A 549 8.74 1.44 21.85
N ARG A 550 9.88 2.12 21.76
CA ARG A 550 10.51 2.53 20.50
C ARG A 550 11.92 2.00 20.44
N GLY A 551 12.17 1.13 19.47
CA GLY A 551 13.49 0.58 19.17
C GLY A 551 14.29 1.53 18.29
N GLY A 552 15.61 1.58 18.50
CA GLY A 552 16.51 2.08 17.45
C GLY A 552 16.68 1.01 16.37
N ALA A 553 17.23 1.37 15.20
CA ALA A 553 17.39 0.46 14.05
C ALA A 553 18.12 -0.87 14.35
N ALA A 554 18.91 -0.93 15.44
CA ALA A 554 19.64 -2.12 15.87
C ALA A 554 19.02 -2.83 17.10
N PHE A 555 17.80 -2.47 17.51
CA PHE A 555 17.17 -2.99 18.72
C PHE A 555 16.22 -4.16 18.42
N PRO A 556 16.50 -5.39 18.92
CA PRO A 556 15.65 -6.56 18.66
C PRO A 556 14.43 -6.57 19.59
N LEU A 557 13.51 -5.61 19.38
CA LEU A 557 12.36 -5.38 20.23
C LEU A 557 11.44 -6.61 20.29
N THR A 558 11.21 -7.29 19.18
CA THR A 558 10.37 -8.50 19.11
C THR A 558 10.91 -9.61 20.02
N ARG A 559 12.23 -9.75 20.12
CA ARG A 559 12.88 -10.69 21.06
C ARG A 559 12.70 -10.28 22.51
N LEU A 560 12.75 -8.98 22.82
CA LEU A 560 12.45 -8.48 24.16
C LEU A 560 11.00 -8.82 24.55
N LEU A 561 10.04 -8.59 23.66
CA LEU A 561 8.64 -8.91 23.91
C LEU A 561 8.45 -10.41 24.16
N ALA A 562 9.01 -11.26 23.30
CA ALA A 562 8.97 -12.70 23.48
C ALA A 562 9.62 -13.16 24.80
N TYR A 563 10.70 -12.51 25.24
CA TYR A 563 11.37 -12.77 26.52
C TYR A 563 10.51 -12.41 27.74
N CYS A 564 9.57 -11.48 27.59
CA CYS A 564 8.68 -11.00 28.65
C CYS A 564 7.22 -11.45 28.45
N ALA A 565 6.94 -12.35 27.51
CA ALA A 565 5.59 -12.67 27.06
C ALA A 565 4.63 -13.11 28.18
N ASP A 566 5.11 -13.86 29.17
CA ASP A 566 4.33 -14.33 30.32
C ASP A 566 3.91 -13.23 31.31
N LEU A 567 4.52 -12.04 31.23
CA LEU A 567 4.15 -10.88 32.05
C LEU A 567 3.03 -10.05 31.45
N PHE A 568 2.80 -10.19 30.15
CA PHE A 568 1.87 -9.35 29.41
C PHE A 568 0.45 -9.93 29.44
N LEU A 569 -0.53 -9.07 29.71
CA LEU A 569 -1.94 -9.34 29.46
C LEU A 569 -2.25 -9.24 27.97
N ASP A 570 -1.54 -8.36 27.28
CA ASP A 570 -1.63 -8.11 25.85
C ASP A 570 -0.32 -7.44 25.37
N TYR A 571 0.16 -7.76 24.18
CA TYR A 571 1.34 -7.13 23.58
C TYR A 571 1.40 -7.37 22.06
N GLY A 572 2.06 -6.46 21.36
CA GLY A 572 2.24 -6.55 19.92
C GLY A 572 3.16 -5.46 19.36
N GLY A 573 3.74 -5.70 18.19
CA GLY A 573 4.56 -4.73 17.46
C GLY A 573 5.67 -5.36 16.61
N HIS A 574 6.57 -4.50 16.16
CA HIS A 574 7.72 -4.80 15.30
C HIS A 574 9.03 -4.30 15.93
N ASP A 575 10.18 -4.60 15.32
CA ASP A 575 11.49 -4.21 15.89
C ASP A 575 11.67 -2.68 16.07
N SER A 576 10.94 -1.88 15.29
CA SER A 576 10.92 -0.42 15.41
C SER A 576 10.04 0.12 16.54
N ALA A 577 8.93 -0.57 16.86
CA ALA A 577 7.89 -0.06 17.75
C ALA A 577 6.97 -1.16 18.28
N ALA A 578 6.57 -1.06 19.55
CA ALA A 578 5.55 -1.95 20.12
C ALA A 578 4.74 -1.31 21.23
N GLY A 579 3.65 -1.99 21.58
CA GLY A 579 2.86 -1.76 22.78
C GLY A 579 2.78 -3.03 23.64
N PHE A 580 2.53 -2.84 24.93
CA PHE A 580 2.19 -3.92 25.85
C PHE A 580 1.28 -3.44 26.97
N THR A 581 0.55 -4.35 27.57
CA THR A 581 -0.21 -4.17 28.81
C THR A 581 0.19 -5.25 29.80
N LEU A 582 0.46 -4.88 31.05
CA LEU A 582 0.78 -5.79 32.15
C LEU A 582 0.04 -5.39 33.43
N LYS A 583 -0.03 -6.27 34.43
CA LYS A 583 -0.52 -5.90 35.77
C LYS A 583 0.49 -4.98 36.45
N ALA A 584 0.05 -3.92 37.11
CA ALA A 584 0.94 -2.91 37.69
C ALA A 584 1.93 -3.50 38.72
N ASP A 585 1.57 -4.61 39.37
CA ASP A 585 2.44 -5.34 40.30
C ASP A 585 3.58 -6.13 39.60
N GLN A 586 3.46 -6.42 38.31
CA GLN A 586 4.51 -7.05 37.49
C GLN A 586 5.52 -6.05 36.93
N TRP A 587 5.31 -4.74 37.11
CA TRP A 587 6.19 -3.71 36.53
C TRP A 587 7.66 -3.87 36.94
N GLN A 588 7.92 -4.16 38.21
CA GLN A 588 9.30 -4.35 38.68
C GLN A 588 9.94 -5.60 38.07
N VAL A 589 9.19 -6.69 37.93
CA VAL A 589 9.66 -7.93 37.29
C VAL A 589 10.01 -7.67 35.83
N PHE A 590 9.19 -6.88 35.13
CA PHE A 590 9.46 -6.47 33.75
C PHE A 590 10.74 -5.63 33.66
N LEU A 591 10.95 -4.66 34.55
CA LEU A 591 12.19 -3.88 34.59
C LEU A 591 13.40 -4.79 34.81
N ASP A 592 13.35 -5.73 35.74
CA ASP A 592 14.47 -6.63 36.03
C ASP A 592 14.84 -7.47 34.79
N ARG A 593 13.83 -8.02 34.09
CA ARG A 593 14.04 -8.77 32.83
C ARG A 593 14.56 -7.89 31.70
N LEU A 594 14.09 -6.65 31.60
CA LEU A 594 14.59 -5.68 30.64
C LEU A 594 16.09 -5.42 30.88
N TYR A 595 16.50 -5.12 32.12
CA TYR A 595 17.91 -4.90 32.44
C TYR A 595 18.77 -6.12 32.11
N GLU A 596 18.28 -7.33 32.41
CA GLU A 596 18.96 -8.58 32.08
C GLU A 596 19.11 -8.77 30.56
N PHE A 597 18.02 -8.59 29.80
CA PHE A 597 18.02 -8.70 28.35
C PHE A 597 19.00 -7.71 27.71
N MET A 598 18.99 -6.46 28.18
CA MET A 598 19.87 -5.38 27.69
C MET A 598 21.34 -5.59 28.06
N TYR A 599 21.62 -6.32 29.14
CA TYR A 599 22.99 -6.68 29.51
C TYR A 599 23.55 -7.78 28.61
N ARG A 600 22.72 -8.76 28.23
CA ARG A 600 23.11 -9.91 27.41
C ARG A 600 23.12 -9.64 25.90
N THR A 601 22.46 -8.58 25.46
CA THR A 601 22.34 -8.23 24.03
C THR A 601 23.45 -7.26 23.63
N GLU A 602 24.27 -7.64 22.64
CA GLU A 602 25.19 -6.71 21.97
C GLU A 602 24.42 -5.92 20.90
N PHE A 603 24.55 -4.59 20.93
CA PHE A 603 24.00 -3.71 19.89
C PHE A 603 25.05 -3.46 18.81
N SER A 604 24.63 -3.50 17.54
CA SER A 604 25.50 -3.07 16.46
C SER A 604 25.87 -1.59 16.63
N THR A 605 27.17 -1.29 16.61
CA THR A 605 27.74 0.07 16.64
C THR A 605 28.10 0.57 15.24
N GLU A 606 27.61 -0.09 14.19
CA GLU A 606 27.94 0.30 12.81
C GLU A 606 27.47 1.72 12.50
N GLU A 607 28.32 2.48 11.79
CA GLU A 607 27.93 3.79 11.29
C GLU A 607 26.71 3.65 10.36
N PRO A 608 25.75 4.60 10.39
CA PRO A 608 24.64 4.59 9.46
C PRO A 608 25.17 4.56 8.02
N GLU A 609 24.73 3.55 7.28
CA GLU A 609 25.03 3.34 5.88
C GLU A 609 23.90 3.91 5.04
N ILE A 610 24.24 4.59 3.93
CA ILE A 610 23.27 5.09 2.97
C ILE A 610 23.59 4.55 1.59
N SER A 611 22.58 3.94 0.97
CA SER A 611 22.69 3.35 -0.35
C SER A 611 22.50 4.42 -1.43
N ILE A 612 23.44 4.49 -2.37
CA ILE A 612 23.42 5.42 -3.50
C ILE A 612 22.69 4.76 -4.67
N ASP A 613 21.56 5.32 -5.08
CA ASP A 613 20.78 4.87 -6.23
C ASP A 613 21.44 5.23 -7.56
N ALA A 614 22.16 6.36 -7.67
CA ALA A 614 22.99 6.64 -8.83
C ALA A 614 24.07 7.69 -8.54
N GLU A 615 25.25 7.50 -9.15
CA GLU A 615 26.29 8.53 -9.19
C GLU A 615 26.15 9.28 -10.51
N LEU A 616 25.88 10.58 -10.44
CA LEU A 616 25.54 11.40 -11.60
C LEU A 616 26.72 12.29 -12.01
N PRO A 617 27.20 12.19 -13.26
CA PRO A 617 28.04 13.22 -13.84
C PRO A 617 27.27 14.54 -13.93
N HIS A 618 27.96 15.68 -13.86
CA HIS A 618 27.31 17.00 -13.79
C HIS A 618 26.32 17.26 -14.94
N ALA A 619 26.60 16.77 -16.14
CA ALA A 619 25.73 16.91 -17.31
C ALA A 619 24.36 16.23 -17.16
N TYR A 620 24.22 15.26 -16.27
CA TYR A 620 22.97 14.54 -16.00
C TYR A 620 22.15 15.17 -14.86
N VAL A 621 22.70 16.17 -14.17
CA VAL A 621 21.98 16.88 -13.10
C VAL A 621 21.11 17.99 -13.69
N THR A 622 20.08 17.56 -14.43
CA THR A 622 19.10 18.42 -15.11
C THR A 622 17.76 18.45 -14.35
N PRO A 623 16.91 19.48 -14.54
CA PRO A 623 15.60 19.55 -13.89
C PRO A 623 14.72 18.32 -14.12
N ASP A 624 14.93 17.57 -15.21
CA ASP A 624 14.18 16.35 -15.53
C ASP A 624 14.38 15.22 -14.51
N LEU A 625 15.41 15.30 -13.65
CA LEU A 625 15.56 14.38 -12.53
C LEU A 625 14.35 14.39 -11.58
N LEU A 626 13.61 15.51 -11.49
CA LEU A 626 12.39 15.56 -10.71
C LEU A 626 11.31 14.62 -11.30
N HIS A 627 11.18 14.58 -12.63
CA HIS A 627 10.25 13.65 -13.29
C HIS A 627 10.63 12.19 -13.04
N LEU A 628 11.93 11.87 -13.04
CA LEU A 628 12.42 10.55 -12.64
C LEU A 628 12.03 10.23 -11.19
N CYS A 629 12.18 11.18 -10.26
CA CYS A 629 11.79 10.97 -8.86
C CYS A 629 10.29 10.69 -8.72
N HIS A 630 9.43 11.46 -9.40
CA HIS A 630 7.98 11.24 -9.40
C HIS A 630 7.60 9.84 -9.92
N HIS A 631 8.37 9.26 -10.83
CA HIS A 631 8.14 7.89 -11.30
C HIS A 631 8.32 6.82 -10.19
N PHE A 632 9.19 7.10 -9.22
CA PHE A 632 9.42 6.23 -8.07
C PHE A 632 8.52 6.57 -6.88
N GLU A 633 7.70 7.62 -6.95
CA GLU A 633 6.67 7.93 -5.96
C GLU A 633 5.47 6.96 -6.05
N PRO A 634 4.76 6.70 -4.94
CA PRO A 634 4.90 7.31 -3.61
C PRO A 634 6.10 6.78 -2.82
N PHE A 635 6.85 7.67 -2.16
CA PHE A 635 7.92 7.30 -1.23
C PHE A 635 7.37 7.08 0.19
N GLY A 636 7.93 6.11 0.91
CA GLY A 636 7.48 5.70 2.25
C GLY A 636 8.13 4.39 2.67
N GLU A 637 7.44 3.61 3.51
CA GLU A 637 7.97 2.33 4.01
C GLU A 637 8.40 1.41 2.85
N GLU A 638 9.60 0.84 2.96
CA GLU A 638 10.26 0.00 1.94
C GLU A 638 10.41 0.62 0.53
N ASN A 639 10.13 1.92 0.35
CA ASN A 639 10.36 2.64 -0.90
C ASN A 639 10.88 4.06 -0.63
N ASP A 640 12.14 4.15 -0.21
CA ASP A 640 12.79 5.41 0.11
C ASP A 640 12.94 6.33 -1.12
N PRO A 641 13.03 7.67 -0.92
CA PRO A 641 13.41 8.63 -1.95
C PRO A 641 14.70 8.23 -2.67
N LEU A 642 14.79 8.56 -3.97
CA LEU A 642 16.00 8.31 -4.75
C LEU A 642 17.20 9.09 -4.18
N VAL A 643 18.31 8.39 -3.95
CA VAL A 643 19.55 8.97 -3.42
C VAL A 643 20.61 9.07 -4.52
N PHE A 644 21.02 10.28 -4.84
CA PHE A 644 22.03 10.57 -5.84
C PHE A 644 23.35 11.02 -5.21
N CYS A 645 24.46 10.70 -5.88
CA CYS A 645 25.78 11.19 -5.55
C CYS A 645 26.36 11.99 -6.71
N SER A 646 27.01 13.11 -6.42
CA SER A 646 27.80 13.87 -7.41
C SER A 646 29.13 14.27 -6.79
N LYS A 647 30.21 14.14 -7.56
CA LYS A 647 31.58 14.44 -7.09
C LYS A 647 32.11 15.74 -7.67
N LYS A 648 33.08 16.35 -6.99
CA LYS A 648 33.83 17.53 -7.44
C LYS A 648 32.92 18.72 -7.84
N VAL A 649 31.82 18.90 -7.12
CA VAL A 649 30.81 19.92 -7.40
C VAL A 649 31.32 21.28 -6.91
N PRO A 650 31.45 22.31 -7.78
CA PRO A 650 31.80 23.65 -7.36
C PRO A 650 30.63 24.33 -6.63
N MET A 651 30.95 25.03 -5.54
CA MET A 651 30.02 25.93 -4.86
C MET A 651 30.06 27.32 -5.52
N VAL A 652 28.89 27.91 -5.76
CA VAL A 652 28.73 29.28 -6.30
C VAL A 652 28.41 30.26 -5.19
N ASP A 653 27.65 29.80 -4.19
CA ASP A 653 27.20 30.59 -3.05
C ASP A 653 26.94 29.69 -1.85
N ALA A 654 27.15 30.22 -0.64
CA ALA A 654 26.94 29.52 0.62
C ALA A 654 26.43 30.50 1.69
N GLN A 655 25.24 30.20 2.25
CA GLN A 655 24.56 31.04 3.21
C GLN A 655 24.04 30.21 4.38
N VAL A 656 24.31 30.69 5.60
CA VAL A 656 23.67 30.14 6.80
C VAL A 656 22.26 30.72 6.92
N VAL A 657 21.26 29.85 7.02
CA VAL A 657 19.85 30.23 7.13
C VAL A 657 19.21 29.50 8.30
N GLY A 658 18.26 30.12 8.99
CA GLY A 658 17.66 29.49 10.17
C GLY A 658 16.82 30.44 11.02
N LYS A 659 15.96 29.86 11.85
CA LYS A 659 15.20 30.56 12.91
C LYS A 659 15.23 29.67 14.17
N ASN A 660 15.05 30.28 15.35
CA ASN A 660 14.94 29.57 16.62
C ASN A 660 16.15 28.67 16.98
N GLY A 661 17.37 29.11 16.67
CA GLY A 661 18.60 28.41 17.07
C GLY A 661 18.98 27.20 16.22
N LYS A 662 18.17 26.81 15.23
CA LYS A 662 18.58 25.84 14.21
C LYS A 662 19.21 26.56 13.02
N ASN A 663 20.48 26.27 12.76
CA ASN A 663 21.24 26.86 11.67
C ASN A 663 21.47 25.83 10.58
N HIS A 664 20.83 26.05 9.43
CA HIS A 664 20.93 25.24 8.23
C HIS A 664 21.88 25.90 7.24
N LEU A 665 22.34 25.13 6.26
CA LEU A 665 23.23 25.62 5.22
C LEU A 665 22.52 25.57 3.87
N LYS A 666 22.33 26.74 3.26
CA LYS A 666 21.84 26.89 1.90
C LYS A 666 23.02 27.11 0.95
N LEU A 667 23.12 26.30 -0.09
CA LEU A 667 24.17 26.37 -1.10
C LEU A 667 23.56 26.64 -2.48
N THR A 668 24.35 27.22 -3.37
CA THR A 668 24.11 27.15 -4.82
C THR A 668 25.23 26.35 -5.45
N LEU A 669 24.90 25.21 -6.05
CA LEU A 669 25.86 24.26 -6.62
C LEU A 669 25.87 24.34 -8.15
N ASN A 670 27.05 24.26 -8.75
CA ASN A 670 27.23 24.38 -10.19
C ASN A 670 27.41 23.01 -10.86
N PHE A 671 26.55 22.67 -11.82
CA PHE A 671 26.66 21.45 -12.62
C PHE A 671 26.91 21.76 -14.11
N GLY A 672 27.52 22.91 -14.40
CA GLY A 672 27.79 23.37 -15.75
C GLY A 672 26.64 24.21 -16.29
N THR A 673 25.74 23.58 -17.07
CA THR A 673 24.58 24.27 -17.66
C THR A 673 23.59 24.74 -16.60
N TYR A 674 23.38 23.93 -15.57
CA TYR A 674 22.41 24.20 -14.51
C TYR A 674 23.10 24.56 -13.20
N LYS A 675 22.51 25.51 -12.47
CA LYS A 675 22.85 25.82 -11.09
C LYS A 675 21.68 25.42 -10.21
N TRP A 676 21.98 24.72 -9.13
CA TRP A 676 20.96 24.13 -8.27
C TRP A 676 21.00 24.75 -6.88
N PRO A 677 19.86 25.22 -6.35
CA PRO A 677 19.76 25.45 -4.92
C PRO A 677 19.89 24.11 -4.19
N ALA A 678 20.63 24.10 -3.08
CA ALA A 678 20.78 22.93 -2.22
C ALA A 678 20.59 23.32 -0.75
N MET A 679 19.95 22.45 0.03
CA MET A 679 19.75 22.62 1.47
C MET A 679 20.42 21.48 2.24
N LEU A 680 21.24 21.82 3.22
CA LEU A 680 21.75 20.90 4.23
C LEU A 680 21.18 21.31 5.59
N TRP A 681 20.28 20.48 6.11
CA TRP A 681 19.67 20.70 7.41
C TRP A 681 20.69 20.52 8.54
N ASP A 682 20.62 21.41 9.53
CA ASP A 682 21.51 21.47 10.70
C ASP A 682 23.02 21.40 10.39
N GLY A 683 23.43 21.85 9.19
CA GLY A 683 24.80 21.71 8.69
C GLY A 683 25.65 22.98 8.72
N ALA A 684 25.18 24.08 9.32
CA ALA A 684 25.88 25.37 9.26
C ALA A 684 27.31 25.33 9.84
N GLU A 685 27.52 24.59 10.93
CA GLU A 685 28.83 24.47 11.58
C GLU A 685 29.87 23.69 10.75
N ARG A 686 29.42 22.97 9.72
CA ARG A 686 30.31 22.25 8.80
C ARG A 686 30.99 23.19 7.81
N LEU A 687 30.34 24.31 7.47
CA LEU A 687 30.92 25.32 6.58
C LEU A 687 32.13 25.99 7.25
N GLU A 688 33.23 26.07 6.52
CA GLU A 688 34.56 26.52 6.96
C GLU A 688 35.27 25.61 8.00
N ARG A 689 34.61 24.54 8.48
CA ARG A 689 35.23 23.50 9.33
C ARG A 689 35.61 22.26 8.53
N ASP A 690 34.65 21.70 7.81
CA ASP A 690 34.77 20.44 7.06
C ASP A 690 35.09 20.73 5.57
N PHE A 691 34.57 21.83 5.04
CA PHE A 691 34.80 22.34 3.68
C PHE A 691 34.62 23.86 3.65
N SER A 692 35.33 24.57 2.77
CA SER A 692 35.35 26.04 2.73
C SER A 692 34.89 26.60 1.39
N PHE A 693 33.87 27.46 1.42
CA PHE A 693 33.48 28.24 0.25
C PHE A 693 34.56 29.28 -0.08
N ARG A 694 35.17 29.88 0.95
CA ARG A 694 36.22 30.90 0.81
C ARG A 694 37.50 30.39 0.16
N ASN A 695 37.84 29.12 0.39
CA ASN A 695 38.98 28.46 -0.24
C ASN A 695 38.64 27.91 -1.64
N ASN A 696 37.42 28.13 -2.13
CA ASN A 696 36.91 27.60 -3.40
C ASN A 696 37.03 26.07 -3.46
N ASP A 697 36.76 25.40 -2.33
CA ASP A 697 36.75 23.94 -2.27
C ASP A 697 35.66 23.39 -3.20
N LYS A 698 35.95 22.21 -3.77
CA LYS A 698 34.93 21.39 -4.42
C LYS A 698 34.42 20.37 -3.42
N VAL A 699 33.17 19.98 -3.60
CA VAL A 699 32.50 19.07 -2.68
C VAL A 699 31.94 17.86 -3.40
N ASP A 700 32.06 16.72 -2.75
CA ASP A 700 31.27 15.54 -3.06
C ASP A 700 29.99 15.63 -2.23
N ILE A 701 28.85 15.36 -2.86
CA ILE A 701 27.54 15.50 -2.24
C ILE A 701 26.72 14.23 -2.38
N LEU A 702 25.88 14.00 -1.38
CA LEU A 702 24.85 12.98 -1.37
C LEU A 702 23.50 13.66 -1.15
N TYR A 703 22.53 13.42 -2.04
CA TYR A 703 21.33 14.23 -2.08
C TYR A 703 20.12 13.50 -2.66
N LYS A 704 18.93 13.96 -2.31
CA LYS A 704 17.69 13.70 -3.06
C LYS A 704 17.26 14.96 -3.79
N VAL A 705 16.46 14.79 -4.84
CA VAL A 705 15.80 15.90 -5.53
C VAL A 705 14.43 16.08 -4.89
N THR A 706 14.10 17.33 -4.57
CA THR A 706 12.85 17.72 -3.91
C THR A 706 12.25 18.91 -4.62
N THR A 707 10.97 19.15 -4.35
CA THR A 707 10.27 20.33 -4.85
C THR A 707 10.26 21.44 -3.80
N ASN A 708 10.69 22.63 -4.19
CA ASN A 708 10.49 23.85 -3.41
C ASN A 708 9.36 24.68 -4.01
N TYR A 709 8.33 24.91 -3.21
CA TYR A 709 7.22 25.80 -3.58
C TYR A 709 7.45 27.18 -2.95
N TRP A 710 7.72 28.19 -3.79
CA TRP A 710 7.92 29.57 -3.37
C TRP A 710 7.13 30.53 -4.25
N ASN A 711 6.32 31.42 -3.65
CA ASN A 711 5.43 32.36 -4.36
C ASN A 711 4.51 31.70 -5.43
N GLY A 712 4.09 30.45 -5.20
CA GLY A 712 3.23 29.72 -6.15
C GLY A 712 3.97 29.11 -7.33
N GLU A 713 5.30 29.27 -7.43
CA GLU A 713 6.12 28.55 -8.41
C GLU A 713 6.71 27.27 -7.80
N GLU A 714 6.67 26.21 -8.59
CA GLU A 714 7.35 24.95 -8.33
C GLU A 714 8.77 25.01 -8.90
N ARG A 715 9.79 24.79 -8.06
CA ARG A 715 11.18 24.74 -8.51
C ARG A 715 11.90 23.53 -7.91
N PRO A 716 12.64 22.76 -8.72
CA PRO A 716 13.41 21.64 -8.21
C PRO A 716 14.59 22.15 -7.37
N GLN A 717 14.87 21.46 -6.28
CA GLN A 717 15.92 21.77 -5.31
C GLN A 717 16.59 20.49 -4.81
N LEU A 718 17.87 20.55 -4.49
CA LEU A 718 18.58 19.44 -3.85
C LEU A 718 18.43 19.53 -2.33
N GLU A 719 18.10 18.42 -1.69
CA GLU A 719 18.22 18.27 -0.24
C GLU A 719 19.39 17.33 0.04
N LEU A 720 20.42 17.84 0.71
CA LEU A 720 21.66 17.14 0.96
C LEU A 720 21.51 16.28 2.22
N TYR A 721 21.77 14.99 2.08
CA TYR A 721 21.98 14.08 3.21
C TYR A 721 23.36 14.31 3.82
N ASP A 722 24.37 14.47 2.96
CA ASP A 722 25.76 14.63 3.39
C ASP A 722 26.60 15.37 2.34
N ILE A 723 27.73 15.90 2.78
CA ILE A 723 28.64 16.72 1.99
C ILE A 723 30.07 16.60 2.51
N HIS A 724 31.01 16.30 1.64
CA HIS A 724 32.44 16.22 2.00
C HIS A 724 33.26 17.08 1.05
N ARG A 725 34.36 17.65 1.55
CA ARG A 725 35.39 18.22 0.68
C ARG A 725 35.93 17.10 -0.21
N THR A 726 35.98 17.34 -1.51
CA THR A 726 36.60 16.38 -2.42
C THR A 726 38.11 16.29 -2.12
N GLU A 727 38.62 15.07 -2.03
CA GLU A 727 40.06 14.78 -1.96
C GLU A 727 40.84 15.20 -3.22
#